data_AF-A0A0Q5DJR2-F1
#
_entry.id   AF-A0A0Q5DJR2-F1
#
_cell.length_a   1.000
_cell.length_b   1.000
_cell.length_c   1.000
_cell.angle_alpha   90.00
_cell.angle_beta   90.00
_cell.angle_gamma   90.00
#
_symmetry.space_group_name_H-M   'P 1'
#
loop_
_entity.id
_entity.type
_entity.pdbx_description
1 polymer ?
#
loop_
_entity_poly.entity_id
_entity_poly.type
_entity_poly.pdbx_seq_one_letter_code
_entity_poly.pdbx_strand_id
1 'polypeptide(L)'
;MTYSLARARARGLFTPALLSFLALAAPVAASAHAGAPVATMPAAKPAAASSGPLAIYAGAPLAGYRLTIADDESSTVLAGDSASVAPPAATPTRQVRATRSGKELALQWKDAWYAALRVDGGAPRDLRPYLARGVLSLEVRVDELSNGGLAFKVGCGEQCERAVSYVVPARAAQGKGWQKLSYAMRCFVRDGADFSAVRQPFALEATGAGKVAIANVRILAQGRPNMTCPDYRTASVTPDKLNESWSVGWWTGRHEQKLKEAAALGKKAQVVFIGDSITQGWEKDGAPVWQRYYQPLDALALGFGGDRTENVLWRLQHGEVDGLSPKVAVLMFGTNNTGHRKENPATTAAGIKRNIDELRQRLPDTRILLLAIFPRGATPDDPGRRLNDQVNAIIAGYADNRHVFYRDIGPAFLAPDGTLSTDIMPDLLHPNRKGYEIWAREMAPMLDQLLGRQADASGSASTGTGVSANANASASVAAPYAWRPIAIGGSGFISGIVPSKTQKDLVYLRTDVGGAYRRDRANGRWVALLDWVSDRETGMLGVESIATDPSSPNKLYLSTGIAYLNGGASTILKSDDYGNTFRKIDVTGQFKVHGNGMGRGNGEKLQVDPANGSILYIGTRANGLFKSVDEGLSWQHLPGLDVGATPPNNNGVSFVLLDPASKRPGANGKAETGRLFVGVSRYGKNGPNMFVSDDAGRTFTPMAGGPAHLMPHRAVLAAGGLVVTFARGAGPWGDVANGEGLEAGGVWRYDIAARTWRDISPPLNRAYAGITVDPGNAQHMIVTTINYYRYSKGRMGDQFYETLDGGKSWRSIVDQGVKIDPNGVSWIAGSFMHWAASIEFDPFDARKLMVVSGNGLFVSSDVHAAPAIWKFDDDGIEESVPLNLVSIPGGPLISAIGDYDGFRHTDVTQYAPIHTPTMGTTWGLDFAAQQPSVVARAGSAIYLSRDMGVSWNKAATMHGTKGQLALGSDGATIIHSPEHSQRSFVSRDGGDSWTAVPGLDGARPVADPRDARRFYAVRERSFLVSRDGGATFASAATLTAAPPGDAMARAVIRAVPGRSGDVWVPLYDGGLARTVDGGATFAGVPGVRYAAAVGFGKAAPGADFPTVYLWGAVDGAGDGRGMFRSTDGGASWLRINDDRHQYGGPGDAQFVVGDANTFGVVYMSTAGRGIVAGRPAASTMTGD
;
A
#
# COMPACT_ATOMS: atom_id res chain seq x y z
N MET A 1 -12.24 -1.20 14.64
CA MET A 1 -11.24 -0.11 14.83
C MET A 1 -11.87 1.21 14.42
N THR A 2 -12.27 1.99 15.42
CA THR A 2 -13.11 3.20 15.32
C THR A 2 -12.28 4.45 15.00
N TYR A 3 -12.82 5.30 14.12
CA TYR A 3 -12.26 6.60 13.75
C TYR A 3 -12.06 7.47 15.00
N SER A 4 -10.82 7.82 15.31
CA SER A 4 -10.50 9.01 16.11
C SER A 4 -10.60 10.23 15.20
N LEU A 5 -11.81 10.68 14.91
CA LEU A 5 -12.06 12.03 14.41
C LEU A 5 -11.63 13.00 15.52
N ALA A 6 -10.53 13.70 15.30
CA ALA A 6 -10.11 14.81 16.14
C ALA A 6 -11.21 15.87 16.15
N ARG A 7 -11.67 16.20 17.35
CA ARG A 7 -12.72 17.17 17.66
C ARG A 7 -12.40 18.54 17.06
N ALA A 8 -13.23 19.01 16.12
CA ALA A 8 -13.47 20.44 15.95
C ALA A 8 -14.76 20.79 16.71
N ARG A 9 -14.62 21.28 17.95
CA ARG A 9 -15.67 22.13 18.56
C ARG A 9 -15.58 23.51 17.93
N ALA A 10 -16.04 23.64 16.69
CA ALA A 10 -16.45 24.95 16.19
C ALA A 10 -17.78 25.28 16.86
N ARG A 11 -17.76 26.15 17.88
CA ARG A 11 -18.98 26.78 18.37
C ARG A 11 -19.54 27.60 17.21
N GLY A 12 -20.62 27.12 16.62
CA GLY A 12 -21.41 27.89 15.68
C GLY A 12 -21.97 29.13 16.39
N LEU A 13 -21.63 30.30 15.85
CA LEU A 13 -22.31 31.54 16.14
C LEU A 13 -22.54 32.21 14.78
N PHE A 14 -23.68 31.92 14.16
CA PHE A 14 -24.37 32.84 13.24
C PHE A 14 -25.83 32.38 13.08
N THR A 15 -26.73 33.02 13.85
CA THR A 15 -28.04 33.44 13.36
C THR A 15 -28.46 34.72 14.12
N PRO A 16 -29.17 35.66 13.48
CA PRO A 16 -29.38 37.02 13.99
C PRO A 16 -30.70 37.19 14.76
N ALA A 17 -30.73 38.11 15.73
CA ALA A 17 -31.83 39.05 16.08
C ALA A 17 -31.88 39.40 17.59
N LEU A 18 -32.15 40.67 17.87
CA LEU A 18 -32.26 41.35 19.17
C LEU A 18 -33.50 40.94 19.99
N LEU A 19 -33.37 40.86 21.34
CA LEU A 19 -33.96 41.76 22.38
C LEU A 19 -34.04 41.07 23.77
N SER A 20 -33.46 41.76 24.76
CA SER A 20 -33.72 41.86 26.22
C SER A 20 -34.34 40.71 27.05
N PHE A 21 -33.66 40.27 28.13
CA PHE A 21 -33.88 40.70 29.53
C PHE A 21 -32.98 39.94 30.54
N LEU A 22 -32.64 40.62 31.65
CA LEU A 22 -31.82 40.19 32.79
C LEU A 22 -32.42 39.02 33.62
N ALA A 23 -31.56 38.20 34.24
CA ALA A 23 -31.61 37.92 35.69
C ALA A 23 -30.34 37.18 36.20
N LEU A 24 -29.91 37.57 37.40
CA LEU A 24 -28.77 37.08 38.19
C LEU A 24 -28.94 35.64 38.70
N ALA A 25 -27.83 34.92 38.91
CA ALA A 25 -27.48 34.29 40.21
C ALA A 25 -26.10 33.59 40.18
N ALA A 26 -25.38 33.70 41.30
CA ALA A 26 -24.02 33.25 41.58
C ALA A 26 -23.87 31.71 41.79
N PRO A 27 -22.64 31.15 41.80
CA PRO A 27 -22.41 29.71 41.93
C PRO A 27 -22.26 29.28 43.40
N VAL A 28 -22.81 28.11 43.73
CA VAL A 28 -22.59 27.40 45.01
C VAL A 28 -21.61 26.26 44.80
N ALA A 29 -20.71 26.11 45.77
CA ALA A 29 -19.61 25.16 45.81
C ALA A 29 -20.00 23.77 46.36
N ALA A 30 -19.10 22.82 46.10
CA ALA A 30 -18.75 21.63 46.88
C ALA A 30 -19.76 20.45 46.95
N SER A 31 -19.34 19.28 46.49
CA SER A 31 -18.70 18.28 47.38
C SER A 31 -18.59 16.92 46.66
N ALA A 32 -17.39 16.34 46.71
CA ALA A 32 -17.10 14.98 46.30
C ALA A 32 -16.56 14.24 47.52
N HIS A 33 -17.20 13.14 47.91
CA HIS A 33 -16.76 12.09 48.85
C HIS A 33 -17.50 10.81 48.40
N ALA A 34 -17.04 9.58 48.55
CA ALA A 34 -15.75 8.93 48.76
C ALA A 34 -16.09 7.42 48.71
N GLY A 35 -15.20 6.56 48.23
CA GLY A 35 -15.47 5.11 48.18
C GLY A 35 -14.27 4.26 47.79
N ALA A 36 -13.32 4.20 48.74
CA ALA A 36 -12.29 3.21 49.07
C ALA A 36 -11.57 2.29 48.02
N PRO A 37 -10.30 1.91 48.28
CA PRO A 37 -9.38 1.35 47.29
C PRO A 37 -9.27 -0.19 47.36
N VAL A 38 -9.04 -0.83 46.21
CA VAL A 38 -8.53 -2.21 46.13
C VAL A 38 -7.03 -2.16 45.92
N ALA A 39 -6.29 -2.84 46.80
CA ALA A 39 -4.84 -2.91 46.79
C ALA A 39 -4.32 -3.71 45.58
N THR A 40 -3.49 -3.08 44.75
CA THR A 40 -2.59 -3.76 43.81
C THR A 40 -1.17 -3.65 44.30
N MET A 41 -0.51 -4.81 44.39
CA MET A 41 0.89 -5.00 44.76
C MET A 41 1.86 -4.12 43.96
N PRO A 42 3.02 -3.75 44.53
CA PRO A 42 3.97 -2.86 43.86
C PRO A 42 4.54 -3.56 42.63
N ALA A 43 4.39 -2.91 41.47
CA ALA A 43 5.16 -3.27 40.29
C ALA A 43 6.65 -3.10 40.62
N ALA A 44 7.39 -4.20 40.62
CA ALA A 44 8.84 -4.17 40.69
C ALA A 44 9.37 -3.31 39.53
N LYS A 45 10.15 -2.27 39.85
CA LYS A 45 10.96 -1.55 38.87
C LYS A 45 11.72 -2.58 38.02
N PRO A 46 11.70 -2.52 36.68
CA PRO A 46 12.65 -3.30 35.91
C PRO A 46 14.04 -2.77 36.23
N ALA A 47 14.85 -3.61 36.87
CA ALA A 47 16.27 -3.34 37.05
C ALA A 47 16.89 -3.16 35.66
N ALA A 48 17.59 -2.05 35.44
CA ALA A 48 18.45 -1.87 34.28
C ALA A 48 19.52 -2.97 34.32
N ALA A 49 19.35 -4.02 33.53
CA ALA A 49 20.38 -5.03 33.35
C ALA A 49 21.57 -4.36 32.66
N SER A 50 22.73 -4.36 33.34
CA SER A 50 23.98 -3.92 32.74
C SER A 50 24.29 -4.79 31.52
N SER A 51 24.41 -4.17 30.34
CA SER A 51 24.71 -4.87 29.09
C SER A 51 26.22 -5.17 29.00
N GLY A 52 26.74 -5.96 29.93
CA GLY A 52 28.10 -6.48 29.90
C GLY A 52 28.27 -7.57 28.83
N PRO A 53 29.52 -7.97 28.51
CA PRO A 53 29.78 -9.11 27.61
C PRO A 53 29.10 -10.40 28.10
N LEU A 54 28.29 -11.02 27.24
CA LEU A 54 27.68 -12.32 27.51
C LEU A 54 28.56 -13.43 26.95
N ALA A 55 29.27 -14.14 27.82
CA ALA A 55 30.11 -15.28 27.43
C ALA A 55 29.24 -16.52 27.16
N ILE A 56 29.03 -16.85 25.89
CA ILE A 56 28.26 -18.03 25.48
C ILE A 56 29.07 -19.31 25.64
N TYR A 57 30.36 -19.24 25.26
CA TYR A 57 31.34 -20.29 25.51
C TYR A 57 32.75 -19.71 25.64
N ALA A 58 33.40 -19.96 26.77
CA ALA A 58 34.79 -19.55 27.03
C ALA A 58 35.54 -20.59 27.87
N GLY A 59 35.49 -21.86 27.45
CA GLY A 59 35.98 -23.03 28.18
C GLY A 59 34.86 -23.79 28.92
N ALA A 60 33.83 -23.08 29.34
CA ALA A 60 32.55 -23.63 29.80
C ALA A 60 31.38 -22.96 29.06
N PRO A 61 30.24 -23.65 28.85
CA PRO A 61 29.03 -23.03 28.32
C PRO A 61 28.48 -21.98 29.29
N LEU A 62 27.63 -21.09 28.79
CA LEU A 62 26.88 -20.10 29.59
C LEU A 62 26.20 -20.78 30.80
N ALA A 63 26.19 -20.12 31.96
CA ALA A 63 25.59 -20.68 33.17
C ALA A 63 24.14 -21.14 32.95
N GLY A 64 23.86 -22.40 33.30
CA GLY A 64 22.58 -23.07 33.10
C GLY A 64 22.39 -23.70 31.71
N TYR A 65 23.33 -23.54 30.79
CA TYR A 65 23.33 -24.15 29.46
C TYR A 65 24.27 -25.35 29.40
N ARG A 66 24.04 -26.23 28.43
CA ARG A 66 24.89 -27.39 28.13
C ARG A 66 25.42 -27.34 26.69
N LEU A 67 26.47 -28.12 26.44
CA LEU A 67 26.97 -28.39 25.10
C LEU A 67 26.30 -29.65 24.56
N THR A 68 25.63 -29.53 23.42
CA THR A 68 24.95 -30.64 22.75
C THR A 68 25.55 -30.79 21.35
N ILE A 69 25.82 -32.03 20.94
CA ILE A 69 26.12 -32.36 19.54
C ILE A 69 24.96 -33.13 18.94
N ALA A 70 24.67 -32.90 17.66
CA ALA A 70 23.54 -33.50 16.99
C ALA A 70 23.84 -33.84 15.53
N ASP A 71 23.17 -34.87 15.02
CA ASP A 71 22.96 -35.09 13.59
C ASP A 71 21.48 -34.91 13.23
N ASP A 72 21.06 -35.29 12.02
CA ASP A 72 19.68 -35.18 11.54
C ASP A 72 18.68 -36.05 12.32
N GLU A 73 19.13 -37.08 13.02
CA GLU A 73 18.26 -38.06 13.69
C GLU A 73 18.33 -38.00 15.22
N SER A 74 19.49 -37.63 15.77
CA SER A 74 19.78 -37.80 17.19
C SER A 74 20.71 -36.72 17.74
N SER A 75 20.79 -36.64 19.08
CA SER A 75 21.68 -35.71 19.76
C SER A 75 22.21 -36.29 21.07
N THR A 76 23.39 -35.84 21.49
CA THR A 76 24.00 -36.24 22.77
C THR A 76 24.70 -35.06 23.45
N VAL A 77 24.77 -35.10 24.78
CA VAL A 77 25.40 -34.05 25.58
C VAL A 77 26.92 -34.29 25.65
N LEU A 78 27.72 -33.25 25.41
CA LEU A 78 29.15 -33.26 25.63
C LEU A 78 29.45 -32.97 27.11
N ALA A 79 29.38 -34.02 27.95
CA ALA A 79 29.61 -33.92 29.40
C ALA A 79 31.10 -33.91 29.79
N GLY A 80 31.97 -34.54 29.00
CA GLY A 80 33.42 -34.66 29.23
C GLY A 80 34.27 -34.00 28.12
N ASP A 81 35.46 -34.53 27.87
CA ASP A 81 36.40 -34.00 26.87
C ASP A 81 36.08 -34.45 25.43
N SER A 82 35.22 -35.46 25.26
CA SER A 82 34.71 -35.84 23.94
C SER A 82 33.32 -36.47 24.02
N ALA A 83 32.58 -36.37 22.92
CA ALA A 83 31.31 -37.06 22.70
C ALA A 83 31.16 -37.40 21.21
N SER A 84 30.40 -38.45 20.90
CA SER A 84 30.07 -38.83 19.52
C SER A 84 28.60 -39.20 19.43
N VAL A 85 27.96 -38.77 18.35
CA VAL A 85 26.61 -39.22 17.99
C VAL A 85 26.74 -40.61 17.38
N ALA A 86 25.91 -41.55 17.83
CA ALA A 86 25.93 -42.90 17.27
C ALA A 86 25.42 -42.87 15.82
N PRO A 87 26.12 -43.49 14.86
CA PRO A 87 25.66 -43.49 13.48
C PRO A 87 24.35 -44.29 13.35
N PRO A 88 23.39 -43.82 12.55
CA PRO A 88 22.21 -44.60 12.19
C PRO A 88 22.57 -45.89 11.47
N ALA A 89 21.76 -46.94 11.62
CA ALA A 89 21.96 -48.22 10.93
C ALA A 89 21.99 -48.07 9.40
N ALA A 90 21.23 -47.10 8.86
CA ALA A 90 21.18 -46.82 7.42
C ALA A 90 22.45 -46.13 6.88
N THR A 91 23.23 -45.47 7.74
CA THR A 91 24.46 -44.75 7.35
C THR A 91 25.59 -45.03 8.36
N PRO A 92 26.12 -46.27 8.40
CA PRO A 92 27.08 -46.69 9.42
C PRO A 92 28.43 -45.96 9.32
N THR A 93 28.71 -45.31 8.18
CA THR A 93 29.93 -44.52 7.95
C THR A 93 29.82 -43.07 8.44
N ARG A 94 28.61 -42.61 8.81
CA ARG A 94 28.37 -41.27 9.32
C ARG A 94 29.16 -41.05 10.61
N GLN A 95 29.80 -39.90 10.74
CA GLN A 95 30.50 -39.52 11.96
C GLN A 95 30.09 -38.11 12.34
N VAL A 96 29.71 -37.90 13.61
CA VAL A 96 29.60 -36.58 14.23
C VAL A 96 30.21 -36.67 15.63
N ARG A 97 31.36 -36.04 15.81
CA ARG A 97 32.13 -36.08 17.06
C ARG A 97 32.53 -34.67 17.45
N ALA A 98 32.43 -34.35 18.74
CA ALA A 98 33.07 -33.16 19.28
C ALA A 98 34.08 -33.49 20.37
N THR A 99 35.10 -32.63 20.47
CA THR A 99 36.13 -32.69 21.50
C THR A 99 36.32 -31.32 22.12
N ARG A 100 36.59 -31.29 23.43
CA ARG A 100 36.87 -30.08 24.21
C ARG A 100 38.27 -30.15 24.79
N SER A 101 39.06 -29.09 24.62
CA SER A 101 40.38 -28.93 25.24
C SER A 101 40.61 -27.48 25.64
N GLY A 102 40.66 -27.20 26.95
CA GLY A 102 40.73 -25.83 27.45
C GLY A 102 39.55 -24.96 26.96
N LYS A 103 39.83 -23.96 26.13
CA LYS A 103 38.82 -23.08 25.49
C LYS A 103 38.46 -23.50 24.07
N GLU A 104 39.11 -24.54 23.53
CA GLU A 104 38.86 -25.06 22.19
C GLU A 104 37.71 -26.08 22.23
N LEU A 105 36.78 -25.92 21.28
CA LEU A 105 35.68 -26.83 21.04
C LEU A 105 35.68 -27.21 19.56
N ALA A 106 36.09 -28.43 19.25
CA ALA A 106 36.19 -28.94 17.88
C ALA A 106 35.00 -29.83 17.54
N LEU A 107 34.45 -29.66 16.34
CA LEU A 107 33.46 -30.52 15.71
C LEU A 107 34.09 -31.17 14.47
N GLN A 108 34.03 -32.49 14.41
CA GLN A 108 34.44 -33.30 13.27
C GLN A 108 33.22 -34.08 12.76
N TRP A 109 32.99 -34.04 11.46
CA TRP A 109 31.92 -34.78 10.84
C TRP A 109 32.32 -35.37 9.50
N LYS A 110 31.65 -36.46 9.12
CA LYS A 110 31.83 -37.15 7.85
C LYS A 110 30.51 -37.76 7.43
N ASP A 111 30.20 -37.68 6.14
CA ASP A 111 29.00 -38.24 5.51
C ASP A 111 27.70 -37.82 6.23
N ALA A 112 27.66 -36.60 6.77
CA ALA A 112 26.55 -36.09 7.56
C ALA A 112 25.72 -35.08 6.76
N TRP A 113 24.42 -35.34 6.63
CA TRP A 113 23.49 -34.39 6.01
C TRP A 113 23.24 -33.18 6.92
N TYR A 114 23.31 -33.41 8.23
CA TYR A 114 23.34 -32.39 9.26
C TYR A 114 24.30 -32.79 10.38
N ALA A 115 25.12 -31.85 10.82
CA ALA A 115 25.92 -31.96 12.03
C ALA A 115 25.84 -30.63 12.76
N ALA A 116 25.70 -30.66 14.09
CA ALA A 116 25.65 -29.43 14.86
C ALA A 116 26.39 -29.54 16.18
N LEU A 117 26.88 -28.39 16.62
CA LEU A 117 27.35 -28.14 17.96
C LEU A 117 26.56 -26.95 18.54
N ARG A 118 25.84 -27.18 19.63
CA ARG A 118 24.84 -26.26 20.19
C ARG A 118 25.16 -25.91 21.64
N VAL A 119 24.86 -24.66 22.01
CA VAL A 119 24.76 -24.22 23.39
C VAL A 119 23.27 -24.03 23.69
N ASP A 120 22.68 -24.96 24.44
CA ASP A 120 21.21 -25.04 24.64
C ASP A 120 20.82 -25.50 26.06
N GLY A 121 19.52 -25.71 26.28
CA GLY A 121 18.97 -26.32 27.50
C GLY A 121 18.80 -25.38 28.71
N GLY A 122 19.30 -24.14 28.63
CA GLY A 122 19.15 -23.14 29.69
C GLY A 122 17.87 -22.33 29.62
N ALA A 123 17.62 -21.53 30.67
CA ALA A 123 16.49 -20.59 30.70
C ALA A 123 16.59 -19.55 29.56
N PRO A 124 15.47 -19.16 28.93
CA PRO A 124 15.47 -18.19 27.83
C PRO A 124 16.22 -16.88 28.18
N ARG A 125 16.92 -16.31 27.20
CA ARG A 125 17.68 -15.06 27.35
C ARG A 125 17.10 -13.95 26.49
N ASP A 126 16.96 -12.78 27.09
CA ASP A 126 16.63 -11.56 26.36
C ASP A 126 17.90 -11.02 25.68
N LEU A 127 17.95 -11.13 24.36
CA LEU A 127 19.04 -10.62 23.53
C LEU A 127 18.69 -9.31 22.82
N ARG A 128 17.49 -8.74 23.03
CA ARG A 128 17.10 -7.43 22.46
C ARG A 128 18.10 -6.30 22.76
N PRO A 129 18.70 -6.21 23.96
CA PRO A 129 19.69 -5.17 24.25
C PRO A 129 20.92 -5.19 23.33
N TYR A 130 21.21 -6.32 22.68
CA TYR A 130 22.38 -6.50 21.81
C TYR A 130 22.07 -6.24 20.33
N LEU A 131 20.81 -6.03 19.94
CA LEU A 131 20.43 -5.95 18.52
C LEU A 131 20.91 -4.67 17.83
N ALA A 132 20.89 -3.54 18.54
CA ALA A 132 21.18 -2.23 17.94
C ALA A 132 22.66 -2.07 17.56
N ARG A 133 23.57 -2.49 18.43
CA ARG A 133 25.03 -2.26 18.29
C ARG A 133 25.91 -3.46 18.64
N GLY A 134 25.30 -4.58 19.05
CA GLY A 134 26.03 -5.73 19.53
C GLY A 134 26.54 -6.66 18.42
N VAL A 135 27.52 -7.49 18.78
CA VAL A 135 28.12 -8.48 17.88
C VAL A 135 28.21 -9.85 18.54
N LEU A 136 28.01 -10.90 17.74
CA LEU A 136 28.48 -12.25 18.05
C LEU A 136 29.95 -12.35 17.62
N SER A 137 30.85 -12.40 18.60
CA SER A 137 32.28 -12.56 18.41
C SER A 137 32.69 -13.99 18.74
N LEU A 138 33.50 -14.61 17.89
CA LEU A 138 34.09 -15.93 18.12
C LEU A 138 35.43 -16.07 17.40
N GLU A 139 36.22 -17.06 17.80
CA GLU A 139 37.40 -17.51 17.05
C GLU A 139 37.06 -18.84 16.39
N VAL A 140 37.48 -19.04 15.14
CA VAL A 140 37.28 -20.29 14.39
C VAL A 140 38.61 -20.75 13.76
N ARG A 141 38.88 -22.04 13.79
CA ARG A 141 39.94 -22.69 13.01
C ARG A 141 39.29 -23.70 12.09
N VAL A 142 39.61 -23.65 10.80
CA VAL A 142 39.07 -24.58 9.81
C VAL A 142 40.19 -25.54 9.44
N ASP A 143 40.07 -26.79 9.87
CA ASP A 143 41.05 -27.84 9.60
C ASP A 143 40.71 -28.54 8.27
N GLU A 144 39.43 -28.82 8.02
CA GLU A 144 38.91 -29.46 6.80
C GLU A 144 37.50 -28.96 6.46
N LEU A 145 37.26 -28.48 5.23
CA LEU A 145 35.93 -28.06 4.76
C LEU A 145 35.75 -28.10 3.23
N SER A 146 36.67 -28.73 2.48
CA SER A 146 36.63 -28.74 1.00
C SER A 146 35.32 -29.33 0.47
N ASN A 147 34.77 -30.33 1.16
CA ASN A 147 33.47 -30.96 0.86
C ASN A 147 32.42 -30.68 1.95
N GLY A 148 32.62 -29.62 2.73
CA GLY A 148 31.81 -29.29 3.91
C GLY A 148 30.99 -28.01 3.74
N GLY A 149 29.86 -27.95 4.47
CA GLY A 149 29.09 -26.74 4.73
C GLY A 149 29.32 -26.24 6.16
N LEU A 150 29.16 -24.94 6.40
CA LEU A 150 29.34 -24.33 7.71
C LEU A 150 28.49 -23.07 7.86
N ALA A 151 27.72 -22.98 8.94
CA ALA A 151 26.91 -21.82 9.29
C ALA A 151 26.86 -21.61 10.81
N PHE A 152 26.56 -20.37 11.21
CA PHE A 152 26.33 -20.03 12.62
C PHE A 152 24.87 -19.62 12.82
N LYS A 153 24.26 -20.01 13.94
CA LYS A 153 22.84 -19.79 14.22
C LYS A 153 22.60 -19.29 15.64
N VAL A 154 21.61 -18.42 15.79
CA VAL A 154 20.95 -18.10 17.06
C VAL A 154 19.49 -18.53 16.91
N GLY A 155 18.97 -19.32 17.85
CA GLY A 155 17.63 -19.89 17.79
C GLY A 155 16.75 -19.41 18.94
N CYS A 156 15.61 -18.79 18.62
CA CYS A 156 14.63 -18.35 19.62
C CYS A 156 13.25 -19.02 19.51
N GLY A 157 13.06 -19.96 18.58
CA GLY A 157 11.83 -20.73 18.38
C GLY A 157 11.57 -21.03 16.90
N GLU A 158 10.50 -21.77 16.57
CA GLU A 158 10.19 -22.28 15.21
C GLU A 158 10.07 -21.18 14.13
N GLN A 159 9.71 -19.96 14.52
CA GLN A 159 9.58 -18.78 13.64
C GLN A 159 10.81 -17.83 13.70
N CYS A 160 11.86 -18.23 14.42
CA CYS A 160 12.97 -17.37 14.83
C CYS A 160 14.33 -18.10 14.74
N GLU A 161 14.54 -18.79 13.63
CA GLU A 161 15.78 -19.48 13.35
C GLU A 161 16.44 -18.87 12.12
N ARG A 162 17.64 -18.31 12.29
CA ARG A 162 18.44 -17.84 11.16
C ARG A 162 19.88 -18.33 11.30
N ALA A 163 20.26 -19.19 10.36
CA ALA A 163 21.65 -19.56 10.11
C ALA A 163 22.28 -18.55 9.14
N VAL A 164 23.51 -18.13 9.44
CA VAL A 164 24.35 -17.27 8.60
C VAL A 164 25.47 -18.13 8.05
N SER A 165 25.47 -18.33 6.73
CA SER A 165 26.47 -19.15 6.04
C SER A 165 27.87 -18.54 6.18
N TYR A 166 28.86 -19.39 6.43
CA TYR A 166 30.29 -19.07 6.45
C TYR A 166 31.07 -19.94 5.46
N VAL A 167 30.40 -20.63 4.53
CA VAL A 167 31.01 -21.65 3.64
C VAL A 167 32.16 -21.12 2.80
N VAL A 168 31.94 -20.05 2.00
CA VAL A 168 32.96 -19.53 1.08
C VAL A 168 34.18 -18.98 1.83
N PRO A 169 34.03 -18.11 2.86
CA PRO A 169 35.18 -17.65 3.63
C PRO A 169 35.85 -18.77 4.44
N ALA A 170 35.10 -19.76 4.94
CA ALA A 170 35.67 -20.87 5.69
C ALA A 170 36.58 -21.76 4.83
N ARG A 171 36.19 -22.06 3.60
CA ARG A 171 37.06 -22.78 2.64
C ARG A 171 38.33 -22.00 2.35
N ALA A 172 38.23 -20.68 2.19
CA ALA A 172 39.40 -19.82 2.04
C ALA A 172 40.28 -19.74 3.30
N ALA A 173 39.72 -20.03 4.48
CA ALA A 173 40.42 -20.04 5.76
C ALA A 173 41.01 -21.42 6.15
N GLN A 174 40.71 -22.47 5.39
CA GLN A 174 41.20 -23.82 5.67
C GLN A 174 42.72 -23.84 5.75
N GLY A 175 43.26 -24.39 6.84
CA GLY A 175 44.71 -24.48 7.08
C GLY A 175 45.39 -23.16 7.46
N LYS A 176 44.67 -22.04 7.61
CA LYS A 176 45.24 -20.72 7.96
C LYS A 176 45.30 -20.43 9.47
N GLY A 177 45.07 -21.44 10.31
CA GLY A 177 45.02 -21.27 11.77
C GLY A 177 43.78 -20.49 12.25
N TRP A 178 43.84 -19.97 13.48
CA TRP A 178 42.71 -19.28 14.13
C TRP A 178 42.36 -17.95 13.45
N GLN A 179 41.07 -17.80 13.14
CA GLN A 179 40.47 -16.60 12.57
C GLN A 179 39.48 -15.99 13.57
N LYS A 180 39.51 -14.67 13.74
CA LYS A 180 38.53 -13.97 14.59
C LYS A 180 37.34 -13.51 13.74
N LEU A 181 36.15 -13.95 14.11
CA LEU A 181 34.89 -13.58 13.47
C LEU A 181 34.05 -12.68 14.39
N SER A 182 33.40 -11.70 13.79
CA SER A 182 32.50 -10.75 14.45
C SER A 182 31.33 -10.48 13.51
N TYR A 183 30.17 -11.06 13.82
CA TYR A 183 28.90 -10.83 13.13
C TYR A 183 28.05 -9.83 13.90
N ALA A 184 27.39 -8.90 13.22
CA ALA A 184 26.40 -8.06 13.89
C ALA A 184 25.23 -8.92 14.41
N MET A 185 24.72 -8.66 15.61
CA MET A 185 23.63 -9.49 16.17
C MET A 185 22.37 -9.50 15.29
N ARG A 186 22.10 -8.41 14.57
CA ARG A 186 21.03 -8.32 13.56
C ARG A 186 21.12 -9.38 12.45
N CYS A 187 22.28 -10.01 12.25
CA CYS A 187 22.46 -11.06 11.26
C CYS A 187 21.67 -12.32 11.53
N PHE A 188 21.28 -12.54 12.78
CA PHE A 188 20.53 -13.71 13.19
C PHE A 188 19.03 -13.39 13.38
N VAL A 189 18.59 -12.17 13.03
CA VAL A 189 17.21 -11.72 13.17
C VAL A 189 16.49 -11.79 11.81
N ARG A 190 15.21 -12.18 11.85
CA ARG A 190 14.22 -12.05 10.76
C ARG A 190 13.04 -11.23 11.27
N ASP A 191 12.24 -10.70 10.36
CA ASP A 191 11.00 -9.99 10.74
C ASP A 191 10.07 -10.97 11.48
N GLY A 192 9.53 -10.54 12.63
CA GLY A 192 8.71 -11.38 13.51
C GLY A 192 9.47 -12.23 14.54
N ALA A 193 10.81 -12.20 14.54
CA ALA A 193 11.63 -12.95 15.50
C ALA A 193 11.55 -12.39 16.95
N ASP A 194 11.22 -13.24 17.92
CA ASP A 194 11.15 -12.86 19.34
C ASP A 194 12.48 -13.04 20.10
N PHE A 195 13.38 -12.08 19.95
CA PHE A 195 14.67 -12.09 20.65
C PHE A 195 14.58 -11.83 22.17
N SER A 196 13.37 -11.72 22.75
CA SER A 196 13.21 -11.60 24.21
C SER A 196 13.37 -12.94 24.95
N ALA A 197 13.24 -14.07 24.24
CA ALA A 197 13.22 -15.41 24.83
C ALA A 197 14.12 -16.42 24.07
N VAL A 198 15.38 -16.06 23.80
CA VAL A 198 16.33 -16.91 23.07
C VAL A 198 16.72 -18.14 23.89
N ARG A 199 16.43 -19.35 23.37
CA ARG A 199 16.71 -20.64 24.02
C ARG A 199 18.01 -21.30 23.55
N GLN A 200 18.46 -20.95 22.34
CA GLN A 200 19.71 -21.45 21.76
C GLN A 200 20.56 -20.25 21.34
N PRO A 201 21.32 -19.65 22.27
CA PRO A 201 22.09 -18.44 22.00
C PRO A 201 23.24 -18.65 21.01
N PHE A 202 23.64 -19.90 20.73
CA PHE A 202 24.61 -20.23 19.69
C PHE A 202 24.47 -21.67 19.21
N ALA A 203 24.60 -21.85 17.89
CA ALA A 203 24.95 -23.12 17.28
C ALA A 203 25.87 -22.93 16.09
N LEU A 204 26.73 -23.92 15.88
CA LEU A 204 27.47 -24.16 14.66
C LEU A 204 26.80 -25.32 13.95
N GLU A 205 26.36 -25.10 12.71
CA GLU A 205 25.71 -26.11 11.86
C GLU A 205 26.61 -26.41 10.65
N ALA A 206 26.65 -27.68 10.27
CA ALA A 206 27.54 -28.18 9.24
C ALA A 206 26.90 -29.31 8.42
N THR A 207 27.40 -29.51 7.20
CA THR A 207 26.94 -30.57 6.28
C THR A 207 28.12 -31.16 5.53
N GLY A 208 27.97 -32.35 4.94
CA GLY A 208 29.02 -33.02 4.16
C GLY A 208 30.11 -33.63 5.04
N ALA A 209 31.36 -33.21 4.84
CA ALA A 209 32.51 -33.62 5.66
C ALA A 209 33.37 -32.42 6.06
N GLY A 210 33.90 -32.45 7.27
CA GLY A 210 34.80 -31.41 7.74
C GLY A 210 35.23 -31.54 9.20
N LYS A 211 36.16 -30.66 9.57
CA LYS A 211 36.68 -30.52 10.92
C LYS A 211 36.96 -29.04 11.20
N VAL A 212 36.30 -28.50 12.21
CA VAL A 212 36.44 -27.10 12.63
C VAL A 212 36.52 -26.99 14.13
N ALA A 213 37.25 -26.01 14.63
CA ALA A 213 37.31 -25.68 16.04
C ALA A 213 36.84 -24.24 16.28
N ILE A 214 36.13 -24.01 17.38
CA ILE A 214 35.74 -22.69 17.84
C ILE A 214 36.24 -22.41 19.26
N ALA A 215 36.46 -21.14 19.56
CA ALA A 215 36.80 -20.67 20.89
C ALA A 215 36.19 -19.28 21.15
N ASN A 216 36.10 -18.91 22.44
CA ASN A 216 35.77 -17.55 22.87
C ASN A 216 34.48 -16.96 22.26
N VAL A 217 33.39 -17.74 22.23
CA VAL A 217 32.08 -17.31 21.72
C VAL A 217 31.43 -16.35 22.71
N ARG A 218 31.25 -15.08 22.32
CA ARG A 218 30.70 -14.01 23.15
C ARG A 218 29.70 -13.17 22.36
N ILE A 219 28.65 -12.71 23.04
CA ILE A 219 27.80 -11.62 22.56
C ILE A 219 28.20 -10.35 23.29
N LEU A 220 28.67 -9.35 22.55
CA LEU A 220 29.09 -8.06 23.09
C LEU A 220 27.99 -7.04 22.83
N ALA A 221 27.68 -6.17 23.80
CA ALA A 221 26.68 -5.11 23.64
C ALA A 221 27.08 -4.06 22.59
N GLN A 222 28.38 -3.92 22.34
CA GLN A 222 28.95 -3.06 21.32
C GLN A 222 30.14 -3.75 20.66
N GLY A 223 30.27 -3.64 19.34
CA GLY A 223 31.45 -4.11 18.61
C GLY A 223 31.38 -3.77 17.13
N ARG A 224 32.55 -3.81 16.47
CA ARG A 224 32.64 -3.64 15.01
C ARG A 224 32.56 -5.02 14.35
N PRO A 225 31.54 -5.31 13.51
CA PRO A 225 31.51 -6.54 12.73
C PRO A 225 32.63 -6.52 11.67
N ASN A 226 33.26 -7.67 11.44
CA ASN A 226 34.22 -7.88 10.35
C ASN A 226 33.73 -8.89 9.31
N MET A 227 32.61 -9.56 9.58
CA MET A 227 31.94 -10.44 8.65
C MET A 227 30.76 -9.73 7.99
N THR A 228 30.64 -9.91 6.68
CA THR A 228 29.48 -9.46 5.92
C THR A 228 28.29 -10.36 6.18
N CYS A 229 27.12 -9.75 6.12
CA CYS A 229 25.88 -10.37 6.47
C CYS A 229 24.93 -10.15 5.30
N PRO A 230 24.83 -11.12 4.37
CA PRO A 230 23.92 -11.00 3.25
C PRO A 230 22.52 -10.72 3.77
N ASP A 231 21.86 -9.69 3.22
CA ASP A 231 20.48 -9.44 3.59
C ASP A 231 19.62 -10.60 3.07
N TYR A 232 18.95 -11.29 3.98
CA TYR A 232 18.09 -12.41 3.61
C TYR A 232 16.93 -11.97 2.73
N ARG A 233 16.54 -10.68 2.80
CA ARG A 233 15.48 -10.11 1.97
C ARG A 233 15.91 -9.87 0.52
N THR A 234 17.22 -9.87 0.23
CA THR A 234 17.75 -9.65 -1.12
C THR A 234 18.51 -10.84 -1.67
N ALA A 235 18.68 -11.91 -0.89
CA ALA A 235 19.45 -13.08 -1.30
C ALA A 235 18.93 -13.65 -2.64
N SER A 236 17.61 -13.78 -2.79
CA SER A 236 16.96 -14.39 -3.96
C SER A 236 17.06 -13.54 -5.24
N VAL A 237 17.47 -12.27 -5.13
CA VAL A 237 17.73 -11.35 -6.26
C VAL A 237 19.22 -11.04 -6.44
N THR A 238 20.10 -11.60 -5.61
CA THR A 238 21.55 -11.35 -5.65
C THR A 238 22.23 -12.55 -6.28
N PRO A 239 22.79 -12.45 -7.50
CA PRO A 239 23.37 -13.58 -8.21
C PRO A 239 24.50 -14.26 -7.40
N ASP A 240 24.41 -15.58 -7.21
CA ASP A 240 25.46 -16.38 -6.56
C ASP A 240 25.44 -17.84 -7.08
N LYS A 241 26.55 -18.55 -6.98
CA LYS A 241 26.62 -19.99 -7.29
C LYS A 241 25.92 -20.83 -6.22
N LEU A 242 25.52 -22.05 -6.57
CA LEU A 242 25.06 -23.02 -5.59
C LEU A 242 26.28 -23.56 -4.81
N ASN A 243 26.41 -23.11 -3.56
CA ASN A 243 27.59 -23.35 -2.72
C ASN A 243 27.40 -24.49 -1.69
N GLU A 244 26.35 -25.29 -1.83
CA GLU A 244 26.03 -26.38 -0.91
C GLU A 244 27.05 -27.53 -1.03
N SER A 245 27.39 -28.18 0.08
CA SER A 245 28.43 -29.23 0.14
C SER A 245 28.24 -30.35 -0.90
N TRP A 246 26.99 -30.76 -1.15
CA TRP A 246 26.62 -31.78 -2.12
C TRP A 246 26.60 -31.30 -3.59
N SER A 247 26.74 -30.00 -3.84
CA SER A 247 26.68 -29.40 -5.19
C SER A 247 28.04 -29.03 -5.77
N VAL A 248 28.99 -28.66 -4.90
CA VAL A 248 30.24 -27.98 -5.29
C VAL A 248 31.11 -28.83 -6.23
N GLY A 249 31.09 -30.15 -6.09
CA GLY A 249 31.88 -31.08 -6.91
C GLY A 249 31.39 -31.23 -8.36
N TRP A 250 30.13 -30.87 -8.68
CA TRP A 250 29.57 -31.10 -10.02
C TRP A 250 28.95 -29.85 -10.66
N TRP A 251 28.47 -28.88 -9.87
CA TRP A 251 27.64 -27.77 -10.36
C TRP A 251 28.36 -26.92 -11.42
N THR A 252 29.62 -26.53 -11.16
CA THR A 252 30.41 -25.73 -12.11
C THR A 252 30.71 -26.52 -13.39
N GLY A 253 31.07 -27.80 -13.29
CA GLY A 253 31.31 -28.64 -14.46
C GLY A 253 30.07 -28.82 -15.33
N ARG A 254 28.88 -28.92 -14.72
CA ARG A 254 27.61 -28.95 -15.46
C ARG A 254 27.32 -27.62 -16.14
N HIS A 255 27.60 -26.47 -15.51
CA HIS A 255 27.45 -25.15 -16.15
C HIS A 255 28.29 -25.07 -17.43
N GLU A 256 29.56 -25.46 -17.36
CA GLU A 256 30.45 -25.51 -18.53
C GLU A 256 29.95 -26.47 -19.62
N GLN A 257 29.38 -27.62 -19.24
CA GLN A 257 28.75 -28.54 -20.18
C GLN A 257 27.53 -27.88 -20.87
N LYS A 258 26.66 -27.21 -20.12
CA LYS A 258 25.46 -26.56 -20.66
C LYS A 258 25.77 -25.39 -21.57
N LEU A 259 26.83 -24.63 -21.29
CA LEU A 259 27.35 -23.63 -22.21
C LEU A 259 27.77 -24.24 -23.55
N LYS A 260 28.42 -25.40 -23.55
CA LYS A 260 28.81 -26.11 -24.78
C LYS A 260 27.60 -26.63 -25.56
N GLU A 261 26.60 -27.17 -24.87
CA GLU A 261 25.33 -27.61 -25.50
C GLU A 261 24.57 -26.44 -26.12
N ALA A 262 24.44 -25.33 -25.39
CA ALA A 262 23.82 -24.10 -25.90
C ALA A 262 24.57 -23.55 -27.13
N ALA A 263 25.91 -23.50 -27.08
CA ALA A 263 26.72 -23.05 -28.20
C ALA A 263 26.59 -23.96 -29.44
N ALA A 264 26.52 -25.28 -29.24
CA ALA A 264 26.36 -26.25 -30.33
C ALA A 264 24.99 -26.14 -31.01
N LEU A 265 23.94 -25.83 -30.24
CA LEU A 265 22.58 -25.67 -30.73
C LEU A 265 22.37 -24.30 -31.40
N GLY A 266 22.91 -23.24 -30.79
CA GLY A 266 22.84 -21.86 -31.27
C GLY A 266 21.41 -21.39 -31.52
N LYS A 267 21.21 -20.66 -32.63
CA LYS A 267 19.90 -20.10 -33.01
C LYS A 267 18.86 -21.15 -33.47
N LYS A 268 19.22 -22.44 -33.54
CA LYS A 268 18.26 -23.50 -33.91
C LYS A 268 17.27 -23.79 -32.79
N ALA A 269 17.63 -23.51 -31.53
CA ALA A 269 16.78 -23.78 -30.38
C ALA A 269 15.44 -23.02 -30.50
N GLN A 270 14.31 -23.71 -30.59
CA GLN A 270 13.01 -23.02 -30.61
C GLN A 270 12.44 -22.81 -29.21
N VAL A 271 12.77 -23.70 -28.26
CA VAL A 271 12.31 -23.64 -26.87
C VAL A 271 13.46 -23.88 -25.91
N VAL A 272 13.55 -23.09 -24.84
CA VAL A 272 14.47 -23.33 -23.73
C VAL A 272 13.71 -23.49 -22.43
N PHE A 273 14.03 -24.52 -21.64
CA PHE A 273 13.49 -24.71 -20.30
C PHE A 273 14.54 -24.28 -19.29
N ILE A 274 14.22 -23.33 -18.43
CA ILE A 274 15.15 -22.82 -17.42
C ILE A 274 14.55 -23.08 -16.05
N GLY A 275 15.32 -23.74 -15.19
CA GLY A 275 14.84 -24.01 -13.85
C GLY A 275 15.78 -24.81 -12.96
N ASP A 276 15.18 -25.49 -12.00
CA ASP A 276 15.88 -26.20 -10.93
C ASP A 276 15.94 -27.73 -11.16
N SER A 277 15.96 -28.53 -10.09
CA SER A 277 16.04 -30.00 -10.14
C SER A 277 14.91 -30.64 -10.94
N ILE A 278 13.71 -30.05 -10.91
CA ILE A 278 12.56 -30.58 -11.65
C ILE A 278 12.74 -30.31 -13.15
N THR A 279 13.35 -29.18 -13.52
CA THR A 279 13.73 -28.95 -14.92
C THR A 279 14.88 -29.85 -15.35
N GLN A 280 15.84 -30.14 -14.45
CA GLN A 280 16.93 -31.08 -14.75
C GLN A 280 16.42 -32.50 -15.03
N GLY A 281 15.32 -32.91 -14.40
CA GLY A 281 14.77 -34.26 -14.56
C GLY A 281 14.22 -34.56 -15.96
N TRP A 282 14.07 -33.57 -16.85
CA TRP A 282 13.84 -33.79 -18.29
C TRP A 282 14.97 -34.60 -18.96
N GLU A 283 16.19 -34.58 -18.41
CA GLU A 283 17.33 -35.39 -18.88
C GLU A 283 17.37 -36.79 -18.27
N LYS A 284 16.49 -37.08 -17.29
CA LYS A 284 16.44 -38.33 -16.54
C LYS A 284 15.09 -39.00 -16.74
N ASP A 285 14.23 -38.97 -15.72
CA ASP A 285 12.92 -39.63 -15.74
C ASP A 285 11.97 -39.06 -16.79
N GLY A 286 12.17 -37.80 -17.18
CA GLY A 286 11.44 -37.14 -18.26
C GLY A 286 11.99 -37.39 -19.66
N ALA A 287 13.16 -38.05 -19.83
CA ALA A 287 13.83 -38.17 -21.12
C ALA A 287 12.97 -38.82 -22.23
N PRO A 288 12.18 -39.89 -21.97
CA PRO A 288 11.28 -40.44 -22.99
C PRO A 288 10.20 -39.46 -23.46
N VAL A 289 9.71 -38.62 -22.54
CA VAL A 289 8.70 -37.60 -22.83
C VAL A 289 9.35 -36.43 -23.57
N TRP A 290 10.54 -36.03 -23.16
CA TRP A 290 11.33 -35.00 -23.84
C TRP A 290 11.61 -35.36 -25.30
N GLN A 291 12.03 -36.59 -25.56
CA GLN A 291 12.28 -37.10 -26.90
C GLN A 291 11.05 -36.98 -27.80
N ARG A 292 9.86 -37.21 -27.25
CA ARG A 292 8.59 -37.15 -27.98
C ARG A 292 8.11 -35.71 -28.22
N TYR A 293 8.16 -34.85 -27.20
CA TYR A 293 7.50 -33.54 -27.25
C TYR A 293 8.43 -32.39 -27.63
N TYR A 294 9.70 -32.44 -27.21
CA TYR A 294 10.58 -31.26 -27.26
C TYR A 294 11.83 -31.46 -28.09
N GLN A 295 12.29 -32.69 -28.32
CA GLN A 295 13.33 -32.95 -29.33
C GLN A 295 12.95 -32.42 -30.73
N PRO A 296 11.69 -32.55 -31.22
CA PRO A 296 11.29 -31.97 -32.50
C PRO A 296 11.28 -30.43 -32.54
N LEU A 297 11.45 -29.76 -31.40
CA LEU A 297 11.53 -28.30 -31.27
C LEU A 297 12.98 -27.81 -31.16
N ASP A 298 13.96 -28.71 -31.31
CA ASP A 298 15.35 -28.43 -30.97
C ASP A 298 15.45 -27.82 -29.56
N ALA A 299 14.67 -28.32 -28.60
CA ALA A 299 14.60 -27.71 -27.28
C ALA A 299 15.86 -27.97 -26.45
N LEU A 300 16.14 -27.08 -25.49
CA LEU A 300 17.24 -27.22 -24.54
C LEU A 300 16.74 -27.15 -23.08
N ALA A 301 17.14 -28.12 -22.26
CA ALA A 301 16.90 -28.12 -20.82
C ALA A 301 18.10 -27.53 -20.05
N LEU A 302 17.86 -26.42 -19.36
CA LEU A 302 18.80 -25.64 -18.55
C LEU A 302 18.40 -25.73 -17.06
N GLY A 303 18.27 -26.97 -16.58
CA GLY A 303 17.90 -27.30 -15.21
C GLY A 303 19.10 -27.72 -14.35
N PHE A 304 19.13 -27.25 -13.10
CA PHE A 304 20.19 -27.55 -12.13
C PHE A 304 19.62 -27.98 -10.77
N GLY A 305 20.08 -29.13 -10.29
CA GLY A 305 19.67 -29.73 -9.03
C GLY A 305 19.84 -28.79 -7.85
N GLY A 306 18.72 -28.42 -7.21
CA GLY A 306 18.67 -27.61 -6.00
C GLY A 306 18.94 -26.11 -6.18
N ASP A 307 19.01 -25.63 -7.42
CA ASP A 307 19.11 -24.21 -7.72
C ASP A 307 17.95 -23.42 -7.12
N ARG A 308 18.30 -22.28 -6.55
CA ARG A 308 17.39 -21.22 -6.12
C ARG A 308 17.39 -20.09 -7.16
N THR A 309 16.48 -19.13 -7.03
CA THR A 309 16.36 -18.01 -7.98
C THR A 309 17.67 -17.24 -8.18
N GLU A 310 18.49 -17.08 -7.15
CA GLU A 310 19.80 -16.44 -7.23
C GLU A 310 20.84 -17.23 -8.06
N ASN A 311 20.70 -18.56 -8.09
CA ASN A 311 21.60 -19.45 -8.83
C ASN A 311 21.27 -19.44 -10.31
N VAL A 312 19.97 -19.49 -10.65
CA VAL A 312 19.48 -19.26 -12.01
C VAL A 312 19.99 -17.91 -12.52
N LEU A 313 19.85 -16.85 -11.71
CA LEU A 313 20.26 -15.51 -12.09
C LEU A 313 21.76 -15.43 -12.37
N TRP A 314 22.57 -16.11 -11.56
CA TRP A 314 24.01 -16.21 -11.81
C TRP A 314 24.29 -16.91 -13.13
N ARG A 315 23.66 -18.05 -13.43
CA ARG A 315 23.89 -18.79 -14.68
C ARG A 315 23.53 -17.96 -15.92
N LEU A 316 22.38 -17.28 -15.88
CA LEU A 316 21.97 -16.35 -16.94
C LEU A 316 23.01 -15.25 -17.15
N GLN A 317 23.55 -14.70 -16.06
CA GLN A 317 24.58 -13.67 -16.13
C GLN A 317 25.94 -14.16 -16.63
N HIS A 318 26.16 -15.48 -16.59
CA HIS A 318 27.40 -16.15 -16.98
C HIS A 318 27.20 -17.02 -18.22
N GLY A 319 26.38 -16.53 -19.15
CA GLY A 319 26.35 -16.96 -20.54
C GLY A 319 25.40 -18.09 -20.89
N GLU A 320 24.55 -18.54 -19.95
CA GLU A 320 23.72 -19.74 -20.13
C GLU A 320 22.77 -19.67 -21.35
N VAL A 321 22.37 -18.48 -21.76
CA VAL A 321 21.49 -18.25 -22.92
C VAL A 321 22.16 -17.48 -24.05
N ASP A 322 23.46 -17.17 -23.92
CA ASP A 322 24.16 -16.35 -24.89
C ASP A 322 24.29 -17.09 -26.23
N GLY A 323 23.96 -16.43 -27.34
CA GLY A 323 23.98 -17.01 -28.68
C GLY A 323 22.74 -17.83 -29.07
N LEU A 324 21.79 -18.03 -28.15
CA LEU A 324 20.49 -18.63 -28.42
C LEU A 324 19.50 -17.57 -28.95
N SER A 325 18.42 -18.02 -29.61
CA SER A 325 17.33 -17.17 -30.08
C SER A 325 15.97 -17.91 -30.06
N PRO A 326 15.56 -18.46 -28.90
CA PRO A 326 14.34 -19.25 -28.82
C PRO A 326 13.08 -18.42 -29.02
N LYS A 327 12.04 -19.05 -29.56
CA LYS A 327 10.71 -18.45 -29.64
C LYS A 327 10.07 -18.38 -28.27
N VAL A 328 10.27 -19.42 -27.45
CA VAL A 328 9.70 -19.52 -26.10
C VAL A 328 10.75 -19.94 -25.06
N ALA A 329 10.77 -19.27 -23.92
CA ALA A 329 11.48 -19.70 -22.72
C ALA A 329 10.48 -20.15 -21.66
N VAL A 330 10.53 -21.41 -21.24
CA VAL A 330 9.68 -21.98 -20.18
C VAL A 330 10.43 -21.87 -18.85
N LEU A 331 9.85 -21.18 -17.88
CA LEU A 331 10.45 -20.96 -16.56
C LEU A 331 9.69 -21.74 -15.49
N MET A 332 10.40 -22.60 -14.74
CA MET A 332 9.85 -23.27 -13.56
C MET A 332 10.95 -23.52 -12.53
N PHE A 333 10.96 -22.68 -11.50
CA PHE A 333 11.90 -22.74 -10.38
C PHE A 333 11.39 -21.94 -9.17
N GLY A 334 11.88 -22.28 -7.99
CA GLY A 334 11.56 -21.57 -6.74
C GLY A 334 11.22 -22.50 -5.57
N THR A 335 10.99 -23.79 -5.83
CA THR A 335 10.70 -24.79 -4.78
C THR A 335 11.88 -24.99 -3.82
N ASN A 336 13.11 -24.68 -4.24
CA ASN A 336 14.29 -24.75 -3.38
C ASN A 336 14.42 -23.52 -2.47
N ASN A 337 13.89 -22.36 -2.86
CA ASN A 337 13.82 -21.17 -2.00
C ASN A 337 12.86 -21.41 -0.83
N THR A 338 11.70 -22.02 -1.12
CA THR A 338 10.70 -22.40 -0.10
C THR A 338 11.14 -23.65 0.69
N GLY A 339 11.71 -24.64 0.02
CA GLY A 339 12.12 -25.92 0.63
C GLY A 339 13.37 -25.84 1.51
N HIS A 340 14.46 -25.26 1.00
CA HIS A 340 15.73 -25.22 1.73
C HIS A 340 15.79 -24.09 2.76
N ARG A 341 15.25 -22.92 2.42
CA ARG A 341 15.43 -21.69 3.21
C ARG A 341 14.15 -21.19 3.89
N LYS A 342 13.00 -21.80 3.56
CA LYS A 342 11.65 -21.36 4.01
C LYS A 342 11.51 -19.86 3.83
N GLU A 343 11.89 -19.38 2.66
CA GLU A 343 11.92 -17.94 2.37
C GLU A 343 10.53 -17.33 2.40
N ASN A 344 10.50 -16.03 2.70
CA ASN A 344 9.30 -15.24 2.53
C ASN A 344 8.85 -15.33 1.05
N PRO A 345 7.56 -15.63 0.78
CA PRO A 345 7.05 -15.75 -0.58
C PRO A 345 7.37 -14.54 -1.48
N ALA A 346 7.30 -13.32 -0.94
CA ALA A 346 7.57 -12.10 -1.68
C ALA A 346 9.05 -12.02 -2.14
N THR A 347 9.97 -12.54 -1.33
CA THR A 347 11.40 -12.56 -1.68
C THR A 347 11.69 -13.57 -2.80
N THR A 348 11.10 -14.77 -2.74
CA THR A 348 11.18 -15.76 -3.83
C THR A 348 10.57 -15.21 -5.11
N ALA A 349 9.38 -14.60 -5.03
CA ALA A 349 8.71 -13.99 -6.17
C ALA A 349 9.54 -12.85 -6.77
N ALA A 350 10.20 -12.02 -5.95
CA ALA A 350 11.11 -10.98 -6.45
C ALA A 350 12.31 -11.59 -7.20
N GLY A 351 12.86 -12.70 -6.71
CA GLY A 351 13.90 -13.47 -7.39
C GLY A 351 13.46 -13.97 -8.77
N ILE A 352 12.25 -14.53 -8.86
CA ILE A 352 11.64 -14.96 -10.13
C ILE A 352 11.49 -13.77 -11.09
N LYS A 353 10.99 -12.62 -10.60
CA LYS A 353 10.88 -11.40 -11.41
C LYS A 353 12.23 -10.94 -11.95
N ARG A 354 13.27 -10.94 -11.11
CA ARG A 354 14.61 -10.51 -11.51
C ARG A 354 15.21 -11.41 -12.60
N ASN A 355 14.92 -12.70 -12.58
CA ASN A 355 15.29 -13.65 -13.63
C ASN A 355 14.52 -13.39 -14.94
N ILE A 356 13.21 -13.11 -14.85
CA ILE A 356 12.41 -12.69 -16.02
C ILE A 356 13.00 -11.42 -16.65
N ASP A 357 13.38 -10.44 -15.83
CA ASP A 357 13.97 -9.18 -16.30
C ASP A 357 15.34 -9.40 -16.95
N GLU A 358 16.19 -10.27 -16.38
CA GLU A 358 17.47 -10.66 -16.99
C GLU A 358 17.26 -11.33 -18.36
N LEU A 359 16.30 -12.25 -18.44
CA LEU A 359 15.97 -12.94 -19.68
C LEU A 359 15.44 -12.00 -20.76
N ARG A 360 14.57 -11.06 -20.39
CA ARG A 360 14.06 -10.04 -21.34
C ARG A 360 15.16 -9.14 -21.89
N GLN A 361 16.23 -8.91 -21.13
CA GLN A 361 17.38 -8.14 -21.59
C GLN A 361 18.24 -8.96 -22.57
N ARG A 362 18.46 -10.24 -22.28
CA ARG A 362 19.31 -11.12 -23.10
C ARG A 362 18.60 -11.63 -24.35
N LEU A 363 17.30 -11.87 -24.25
CA LEU A 363 16.44 -12.46 -25.26
C LEU A 363 15.17 -11.61 -25.46
N PRO A 364 15.29 -10.39 -26.02
CA PRO A 364 14.17 -9.43 -26.10
C PRO A 364 12.99 -9.90 -26.96
N ASP A 365 13.25 -10.76 -27.95
CA ASP A 365 12.23 -11.27 -28.88
C ASP A 365 11.58 -12.58 -28.39
N THR A 366 12.10 -13.18 -27.32
CA THR A 366 11.60 -14.45 -26.77
C THR A 366 10.36 -14.23 -25.91
N ARG A 367 9.33 -15.06 -26.11
CA ARG A 367 8.15 -15.12 -25.22
C ARG A 367 8.48 -15.99 -24.00
N ILE A 368 8.14 -15.53 -22.81
CA ILE A 368 8.38 -16.24 -21.56
C ILE A 368 7.08 -16.92 -21.12
N LEU A 369 7.10 -18.24 -20.96
CA LEU A 369 6.04 -19.00 -20.31
C LEU A 369 6.49 -19.33 -18.88
N LEU A 370 6.00 -18.56 -17.92
CA LEU A 370 6.20 -18.79 -16.50
C LEU A 370 5.19 -19.81 -15.98
N LEU A 371 5.69 -20.91 -15.43
CA LEU A 371 4.85 -21.89 -14.76
C LEU A 371 4.75 -21.61 -13.27
N ALA A 372 3.61 -21.93 -12.68
CA ALA A 372 3.48 -22.04 -11.24
C ALA A 372 4.53 -23.03 -10.69
N ILE A 373 5.06 -22.76 -9.50
CA ILE A 373 5.88 -23.71 -8.76
C ILE A 373 4.99 -24.91 -8.40
N PHE A 374 5.42 -26.10 -8.78
CA PHE A 374 4.60 -27.31 -8.61
C PHE A 374 4.33 -27.64 -7.14
N PRO A 375 3.19 -28.32 -6.86
CA PRO A 375 2.89 -28.80 -5.51
C PRO A 375 3.96 -29.78 -5.03
N ARG A 376 4.18 -29.79 -3.71
CA ARG A 376 5.09 -30.70 -3.00
C ARG A 376 4.44 -31.19 -1.72
N GLY A 377 4.94 -32.28 -1.15
CA GLY A 377 4.38 -32.86 0.07
C GLY A 377 3.01 -33.52 -0.16
N ALA A 378 2.67 -34.49 0.67
CA ALA A 378 1.50 -35.35 0.44
C ALA A 378 0.17 -34.59 0.54
N THR A 379 0.08 -33.66 1.50
CA THR A 379 -1.18 -32.99 1.85
C THR A 379 -1.12 -31.48 1.53
N PRO A 380 -2.28 -30.81 1.39
CA PRO A 380 -2.35 -29.36 1.22
C PRO A 380 -1.68 -28.55 2.35
N ASP A 381 -1.62 -29.12 3.56
CA ASP A 381 -1.07 -28.45 4.74
C ASP A 381 0.47 -28.50 4.85
N ASP A 382 1.13 -29.23 3.93
CA ASP A 382 2.59 -29.26 3.87
C ASP A 382 3.15 -27.82 3.86
N PRO A 383 4.05 -27.46 4.79
CA PRO A 383 4.55 -26.09 4.89
C PRO A 383 5.24 -25.60 3.62
N GLY A 384 5.94 -26.48 2.91
CA GLY A 384 6.59 -26.16 1.63
C GLY A 384 5.57 -25.91 0.53
N ARG A 385 4.48 -26.68 0.51
CA ARG A 385 3.36 -26.49 -0.43
C ARG A 385 2.66 -25.15 -0.22
N ARG A 386 2.30 -24.82 1.02
CA ARG A 386 1.65 -23.54 1.34
C ARG A 386 2.53 -22.35 0.97
N LEU A 387 3.85 -22.46 1.14
CA LEU A 387 4.78 -21.44 0.69
C LEU A 387 4.84 -21.35 -0.85
N ASN A 388 4.85 -22.47 -1.58
CA ASN A 388 4.77 -22.47 -3.04
C ASN A 388 3.48 -21.79 -3.52
N ASP A 389 2.33 -22.12 -2.92
CA ASP A 389 1.03 -21.54 -3.28
C ASP A 389 0.99 -20.03 -3.05
N GLN A 390 1.60 -19.55 -1.96
CA GLN A 390 1.75 -18.12 -1.67
C GLN A 390 2.66 -17.42 -2.69
N VAL A 391 3.73 -18.07 -3.15
CA VAL A 391 4.58 -17.54 -4.23
C VAL A 391 3.80 -17.51 -5.55
N ASN A 392 3.09 -18.58 -5.88
CA ASN A 392 2.27 -18.72 -7.08
C ASN A 392 1.21 -17.61 -7.20
N ALA A 393 0.55 -17.26 -6.08
CA ALA A 393 -0.38 -16.15 -6.02
C ALA A 393 0.25 -14.80 -6.41
N ILE A 394 1.55 -14.60 -6.14
CA ILE A 394 2.28 -13.38 -6.51
C ILE A 394 2.72 -13.43 -7.97
N ILE A 395 3.39 -14.51 -8.38
CA ILE A 395 4.02 -14.59 -9.71
C ILE A 395 3.01 -14.73 -10.85
N ALA A 396 1.78 -15.16 -10.56
CA ALA A 396 0.67 -15.09 -11.51
C ALA A 396 0.47 -13.68 -12.07
N GLY A 397 0.70 -12.64 -11.25
CA GLY A 397 0.62 -11.24 -11.64
C GLY A 397 1.78 -10.73 -12.51
N TYR A 398 2.79 -11.56 -12.82
CA TYR A 398 3.90 -11.16 -13.69
C TYR A 398 3.61 -11.32 -15.18
N ALA A 399 2.51 -11.98 -15.54
CA ALA A 399 2.08 -12.09 -16.92
C ALA A 399 1.62 -10.71 -17.44
N ASP A 400 2.22 -10.26 -18.54
CA ASP A 400 1.75 -9.09 -19.29
C ASP A 400 0.94 -9.52 -20.54
N ASN A 401 0.79 -10.83 -20.76
CA ASN A 401 0.12 -11.47 -21.89
C ASN A 401 0.63 -11.01 -23.27
N ARG A 402 1.86 -10.50 -23.31
CA ARG A 402 2.53 -10.03 -24.53
C ARG A 402 3.90 -10.68 -24.68
N HIS A 403 4.74 -10.53 -23.65
CA HIS A 403 6.07 -11.11 -23.56
C HIS A 403 6.18 -12.13 -22.44
N VAL A 404 5.40 -11.99 -21.36
CA VAL A 404 5.35 -12.93 -20.24
C VAL A 404 3.95 -13.48 -20.12
N PHE A 405 3.84 -14.80 -20.13
CA PHE A 405 2.63 -15.58 -20.01
C PHE A 405 2.72 -16.46 -18.77
N TYR A 406 1.62 -16.63 -18.05
CA TYR A 406 1.58 -17.46 -16.85
C TYR A 406 0.66 -18.67 -17.03
N ARG A 407 1.07 -19.82 -16.51
CA ARG A 407 0.22 -21.02 -16.46
C ARG A 407 0.43 -21.79 -15.16
N ASP A 408 -0.68 -22.05 -14.47
CA ASP A 408 -0.71 -23.00 -13.37
C ASP A 408 -1.17 -24.37 -13.89
N ILE A 409 -0.28 -25.36 -13.80
CA ILE A 409 -0.58 -26.78 -14.08
C ILE A 409 -0.53 -27.64 -12.81
N GLY A 410 -0.33 -27.02 -11.64
CA GLY A 410 -0.30 -27.66 -10.33
C GLY A 410 -1.50 -28.56 -10.06
N PRO A 411 -2.75 -28.12 -10.34
CA PRO A 411 -3.95 -28.93 -10.13
C PRO A 411 -3.95 -30.29 -10.85
N ALA A 412 -3.25 -30.41 -11.98
CA ALA A 412 -3.20 -31.66 -12.75
C ALA A 412 -2.32 -32.75 -12.10
N PHE A 413 -1.49 -32.37 -11.11
CA PHE A 413 -0.71 -33.31 -10.30
C PHE A 413 -1.46 -33.77 -9.05
N LEU A 414 -2.65 -33.23 -8.78
CA LEU A 414 -3.36 -33.45 -7.52
C LEU A 414 -4.57 -34.34 -7.71
N ALA A 415 -4.84 -35.20 -6.74
CA ALA A 415 -6.12 -35.88 -6.62
C ALA A 415 -7.23 -34.87 -6.24
N PRO A 416 -8.53 -35.21 -6.42
CA PRO A 416 -9.64 -34.31 -6.10
C PRO A 416 -9.69 -33.82 -4.64
N ASP A 417 -9.13 -34.59 -3.70
CA ASP A 417 -8.99 -34.22 -2.29
C ASP A 417 -7.77 -33.30 -2.01
N GLY A 418 -7.06 -32.92 -3.07
CA GLY A 418 -5.87 -32.10 -3.02
C GLY A 418 -4.60 -32.86 -2.64
N THR A 419 -4.60 -34.19 -2.52
CA THR A 419 -3.39 -34.96 -2.20
C THR A 419 -2.46 -35.14 -3.40
N LEU A 420 -1.14 -35.21 -3.14
CA LEU A 420 -0.11 -35.50 -4.13
C LEU A 420 0.30 -36.97 -4.02
N SER A 421 0.15 -37.73 -5.12
CA SER A 421 0.43 -39.17 -5.12
C SER A 421 1.91 -39.48 -5.37
N THR A 422 2.43 -40.47 -4.65
CA THR A 422 3.74 -41.08 -4.90
C THR A 422 3.81 -41.82 -6.24
N ASP A 423 2.67 -42.11 -6.88
CA ASP A 423 2.63 -42.73 -8.21
C ASP A 423 3.15 -41.83 -9.33
N ILE A 424 3.11 -40.50 -9.14
CA ILE A 424 3.58 -39.51 -10.12
C ILE A 424 4.75 -38.67 -9.62
N MET A 425 4.87 -38.48 -8.29
CA MET A 425 6.02 -37.86 -7.64
C MET A 425 6.47 -38.76 -6.49
N PRO A 426 7.36 -39.75 -6.72
CA PRO A 426 7.70 -40.78 -5.72
C PRO A 426 8.23 -40.26 -4.38
N ASP A 427 8.89 -39.10 -4.40
CA ASP A 427 9.40 -38.40 -3.21
C ASP A 427 8.54 -37.19 -2.83
N LEU A 428 7.35 -37.06 -3.42
CA LEU A 428 6.41 -35.95 -3.25
C LEU A 428 6.98 -34.59 -3.65
N LEU A 429 7.94 -34.56 -4.58
CA LEU A 429 8.53 -33.33 -5.11
C LEU A 429 8.93 -33.44 -6.60
N HIS A 430 9.62 -34.51 -6.98
CA HIS A 430 10.14 -34.70 -8.33
C HIS A 430 9.20 -35.59 -9.16
N PRO A 431 8.73 -35.12 -10.33
CA PRO A 431 7.96 -35.96 -11.25
C PRO A 431 8.76 -37.20 -11.69
N ASN A 432 8.12 -38.36 -11.71
CA ASN A 432 8.60 -39.49 -12.50
C ASN A 432 8.08 -39.35 -13.96
N ARG A 433 8.31 -40.37 -14.80
CA ARG A 433 7.83 -40.37 -16.19
C ARG A 433 6.35 -39.97 -16.34
N LYS A 434 5.44 -40.51 -15.52
CA LYS A 434 4.00 -40.18 -15.58
C LYS A 434 3.75 -38.72 -15.24
N GLY A 435 4.45 -38.20 -14.24
CA GLY A 435 4.39 -36.77 -13.90
C GLY A 435 4.89 -35.88 -15.04
N TYR A 436 5.99 -36.25 -15.71
CA TYR A 436 6.45 -35.51 -16.90
C TYR A 436 5.47 -35.60 -18.08
N GLU A 437 4.75 -36.72 -18.25
CA GLU A 437 3.67 -36.83 -19.24
C GLU A 437 2.51 -35.86 -18.92
N ILE A 438 2.17 -35.68 -17.64
CA ILE A 438 1.19 -34.66 -17.20
C ILE A 438 1.72 -33.27 -17.53
N TRP A 439 2.96 -32.94 -17.13
CA TRP A 439 3.54 -31.62 -17.42
C TRP A 439 3.48 -31.32 -18.93
N ALA A 440 3.94 -32.23 -19.77
CA ALA A 440 3.93 -32.02 -21.22
C ALA A 440 2.52 -31.81 -21.78
N ARG A 441 1.56 -32.64 -21.37
CA ARG A 441 0.17 -32.55 -21.84
C ARG A 441 -0.51 -31.24 -21.44
N GLU A 442 -0.38 -30.83 -20.18
CA GLU A 442 -1.09 -29.65 -19.65
C GLU A 442 -0.49 -28.32 -20.13
N MET A 443 0.80 -28.32 -20.47
CA MET A 443 1.50 -27.15 -20.99
C MET A 443 1.34 -27.00 -22.51
N ALA A 444 1.20 -28.12 -23.25
CA ALA A 444 1.22 -28.13 -24.72
C ALA A 444 0.31 -27.07 -25.38
N PRO A 445 -0.96 -26.88 -24.99
CA PRO A 445 -1.82 -25.89 -25.66
C PRO A 445 -1.26 -24.46 -25.63
N MET A 446 -0.72 -24.03 -24.48
CA MET A 446 -0.12 -22.71 -24.33
C MET A 446 1.22 -22.65 -25.08
N LEU A 447 2.03 -23.71 -25.01
CA LEU A 447 3.31 -23.73 -25.72
C LEU A 447 3.13 -23.66 -27.25
N ASP A 448 2.17 -24.40 -27.81
CA ASP A 448 1.86 -24.38 -29.24
C ASP A 448 1.33 -23.03 -29.69
N GLN A 449 0.45 -22.41 -28.90
CA GLN A 449 0.00 -21.03 -29.13
C GLN A 449 1.18 -20.06 -29.19
N LEU A 450 2.10 -20.14 -28.23
CA LEU A 450 3.26 -19.26 -28.17
C LEU A 450 4.28 -19.51 -29.28
N LEU A 451 4.34 -20.75 -29.81
CA LEU A 451 5.13 -21.12 -30.98
C LEU A 451 4.48 -20.73 -32.32
N GLY A 452 3.20 -20.31 -32.30
CA GLY A 452 2.43 -19.96 -33.50
C GLY A 452 1.97 -21.18 -34.29
N ARG A 453 1.76 -22.32 -33.62
CA ARG A 453 1.26 -23.56 -34.23
C ARG A 453 -0.23 -23.68 -33.90
N GLN A 454 -1.10 -23.33 -34.84
CA GLN A 454 -2.54 -23.62 -34.70
C GLN A 454 -2.75 -25.13 -34.86
N ALA A 455 -3.61 -25.73 -34.03
CA ALA A 455 -4.11 -27.07 -34.28
C ALA A 455 -5.16 -27.00 -35.38
N ASP A 456 -4.81 -27.45 -36.58
CA ASP A 456 -5.77 -27.71 -37.66
C ASP A 456 -6.70 -28.86 -37.23
N ALA A 457 -7.86 -28.52 -36.69
CA ALA A 457 -8.94 -29.48 -36.47
C ALA A 457 -9.79 -29.60 -37.74
N SER A 458 -9.31 -30.36 -38.73
CA SER A 458 -10.15 -30.94 -39.77
C SER A 458 -9.70 -32.38 -40.06
N GLY A 459 -10.51 -33.36 -39.66
CA GLY A 459 -10.22 -34.77 -39.93
C GLY A 459 -11.09 -35.79 -39.19
N SER A 460 -12.12 -36.28 -39.90
CA SER A 460 -12.79 -37.59 -39.76
C SER A 460 -13.80 -37.82 -38.62
N ALA A 461 -15.04 -38.07 -39.07
CA ALA A 461 -16.20 -38.49 -38.30
C ALA A 461 -16.14 -39.96 -37.84
N SER A 462 -16.72 -40.25 -36.67
CA SER A 462 -17.52 -41.47 -36.45
C SER A 462 -18.51 -41.26 -35.31
N THR A 463 -19.75 -41.68 -35.55
CA THR A 463 -20.98 -41.60 -34.77
C THR A 463 -20.91 -42.16 -33.35
N GLY A 464 -21.54 -41.48 -32.39
CA GLY A 464 -21.83 -42.02 -31.06
C GLY A 464 -22.62 -41.03 -30.18
N THR A 465 -23.91 -41.31 -30.02
CA THR A 465 -24.88 -40.55 -29.21
C THR A 465 -24.53 -40.53 -27.72
N GLY A 466 -24.57 -39.36 -27.08
CA GLY A 466 -24.49 -39.22 -25.62
C GLY A 466 -24.57 -37.75 -25.17
N VAL A 467 -25.66 -37.40 -24.49
CA VAL A 467 -26.00 -36.07 -23.99
C VAL A 467 -24.97 -35.58 -22.97
N SER A 468 -24.43 -34.37 -23.15
CA SER A 468 -24.05 -33.43 -22.07
C SER A 468 -23.76 -32.05 -22.68
N ALA A 469 -24.59 -31.06 -22.33
CA ALA A 469 -24.41 -29.67 -22.71
C ALA A 469 -23.25 -29.07 -21.91
N ASN A 470 -22.06 -28.99 -22.51
CA ASN A 470 -20.97 -28.17 -22.00
C ASN A 470 -21.17 -26.72 -22.47
N ALA A 471 -21.59 -25.88 -21.54
CA ALA A 471 -21.52 -24.43 -21.69
C ALA A 471 -20.04 -24.02 -21.74
N ASN A 472 -19.62 -23.48 -22.89
CA ASN A 472 -18.32 -22.85 -23.06
C ASN A 472 -18.20 -21.67 -22.08
N ALA A 473 -17.35 -21.81 -21.06
CA ALA A 473 -16.90 -20.70 -20.24
C ALA A 473 -15.91 -19.85 -21.07
N SER A 474 -16.42 -18.87 -21.78
CA SER A 474 -15.63 -17.78 -22.35
C SER A 474 -14.96 -17.01 -21.21
N ALA A 475 -13.63 -16.93 -21.19
CA ALA A 475 -12.92 -15.96 -20.37
C ALA A 475 -13.45 -14.55 -20.72
N SER A 476 -14.09 -13.88 -19.76
CA SER A 476 -14.72 -12.59 -20.00
C SER A 476 -13.63 -11.55 -20.29
N VAL A 477 -13.47 -11.17 -21.55
CA VAL A 477 -12.84 -9.89 -21.91
C VAL A 477 -13.65 -8.80 -21.21
N ALA A 478 -12.99 -7.91 -20.46
CA ALA A 478 -13.68 -6.78 -19.83
C ALA A 478 -14.49 -6.03 -20.90
N ALA A 479 -15.77 -5.79 -20.66
CA ALA A 479 -16.57 -5.06 -21.63
C ALA A 479 -16.10 -3.60 -21.68
N PRO A 480 -16.09 -2.96 -22.86
CA PRO A 480 -15.66 -1.58 -22.96
C PRO A 480 -16.62 -0.68 -22.17
N TYR A 481 -16.12 -0.12 -21.08
CA TYR A 481 -16.82 0.81 -20.21
C TYR A 481 -16.04 2.12 -20.17
N ALA A 482 -16.77 3.23 -20.26
CA ALA A 482 -16.22 4.55 -20.00
C ALA A 482 -16.39 4.86 -18.52
N TRP A 483 -15.27 5.10 -17.82
CA TRP A 483 -15.25 5.46 -16.42
C TRP A 483 -14.85 6.92 -16.23
N ARG A 484 -15.61 7.64 -15.41
CA ARG A 484 -15.31 9.01 -15.01
C ARG A 484 -15.99 9.36 -13.69
N PRO A 485 -15.42 10.25 -12.87
CA PRO A 485 -16.17 10.90 -11.81
C PRO A 485 -17.42 11.63 -12.32
N ILE A 486 -18.48 11.70 -11.50
CA ILE A 486 -19.59 12.62 -11.73
C ILE A 486 -19.14 14.06 -11.43
N ALA A 487 -19.76 15.04 -12.08
CA ALA A 487 -19.35 16.44 -11.96
C ALA A 487 -19.84 17.07 -10.63
N ILE A 488 -18.91 17.28 -9.69
CA ILE A 488 -19.09 18.07 -8.46
C ILE A 488 -18.11 19.25 -8.45
N GLY A 489 -16.86 18.99 -8.86
CA GLY A 489 -15.74 19.92 -8.96
C GLY A 489 -14.99 20.05 -7.63
N GLY A 490 -13.68 19.79 -7.62
CA GLY A 490 -12.82 20.02 -6.46
C GLY A 490 -13.26 19.22 -5.24
N SER A 491 -13.74 19.91 -4.21
CA SER A 491 -14.38 19.35 -2.99
C SER A 491 -13.46 18.58 -2.04
N GLY A 492 -12.16 18.84 -2.10
CA GLY A 492 -11.16 18.33 -1.15
C GLY A 492 -9.89 19.20 -1.15
N PHE A 493 -8.89 18.78 -0.36
CA PHE A 493 -7.70 19.59 -0.13
C PHE A 493 -6.56 19.23 -1.08
N ILE A 494 -6.42 20.06 -2.11
CA ILE A 494 -5.21 20.10 -2.92
C ILE A 494 -4.06 20.60 -2.04
N SER A 495 -3.03 19.78 -1.85
CA SER A 495 -1.99 20.03 -0.84
C SER A 495 -0.70 20.63 -1.41
N GLY A 496 -0.55 20.69 -2.73
CA GLY A 496 0.59 21.33 -3.39
C GLY A 496 0.44 21.48 -4.91
N ILE A 497 1.05 22.54 -5.45
CA ILE A 497 1.17 22.83 -6.89
C ILE A 497 2.64 22.72 -7.29
N VAL A 498 2.92 22.04 -8.40
CA VAL A 498 4.28 21.94 -8.97
C VAL A 498 4.22 22.24 -10.47
N PRO A 499 4.42 23.50 -10.88
CA PRO A 499 4.51 23.86 -12.29
C PRO A 499 5.90 23.53 -12.85
N SER A 500 5.96 23.03 -14.08
CA SER A 500 7.22 22.86 -14.79
C SER A 500 7.84 24.23 -15.06
N LYS A 501 9.11 24.38 -14.68
CA LYS A 501 9.87 25.60 -14.96
C LYS A 501 10.47 25.61 -16.38
N THR A 502 10.39 24.50 -17.11
CA THR A 502 11.01 24.32 -18.43
C THR A 502 10.01 24.05 -19.56
N GLN A 503 8.78 23.64 -19.23
CA GLN A 503 7.75 23.38 -20.23
C GLN A 503 6.46 24.14 -19.89
N LYS A 504 6.06 25.05 -20.79
CA LYS A 504 4.84 25.84 -20.66
C LYS A 504 3.60 24.94 -20.55
N ASP A 505 2.64 25.38 -19.73
CA ASP A 505 1.34 24.73 -19.47
C ASP A 505 1.41 23.31 -18.85
N LEU A 506 2.61 22.85 -18.43
CA LEU A 506 2.75 21.62 -17.68
C LEU A 506 2.72 21.90 -16.17
N VAL A 507 1.63 21.51 -15.52
CA VAL A 507 1.45 21.69 -14.08
C VAL A 507 0.93 20.39 -13.47
N TYR A 508 1.49 20.05 -12.30
CA TYR A 508 1.04 18.92 -11.48
C TYR A 508 0.46 19.39 -10.17
N LEU A 509 -0.53 18.66 -9.66
CA LEU A 509 -1.13 18.86 -8.35
C LEU A 509 -1.03 17.57 -7.54
N ARG A 510 -0.84 17.69 -6.23
CA ARG A 510 -1.00 16.59 -5.28
C ARG A 510 -2.14 16.88 -4.32
N THR A 511 -2.79 15.81 -3.88
CA THR A 511 -3.92 15.84 -2.95
C THR A 511 -3.65 14.94 -1.76
N ASP A 512 -4.37 15.15 -0.66
CA ASP A 512 -4.12 14.40 0.57
C ASP A 512 -4.77 13.01 0.59
N VAL A 513 -5.86 12.81 -0.16
CA VAL A 513 -6.59 11.53 -0.25
C VAL A 513 -6.97 11.12 -1.69
N GLY A 514 -6.81 11.98 -2.69
CA GLY A 514 -7.36 11.81 -4.05
C GLY A 514 -6.33 11.61 -5.17
N GLY A 515 -5.09 11.28 -4.83
CA GLY A 515 -4.00 11.07 -5.77
C GLY A 515 -3.35 12.37 -6.27
N ALA A 516 -2.94 12.35 -7.54
CA ALA A 516 -2.27 13.46 -8.21
C ALA A 516 -2.91 13.75 -9.57
N TYR A 517 -2.78 14.99 -10.03
CA TYR A 517 -3.35 15.45 -11.30
C TYR A 517 -2.29 16.12 -12.17
N ARG A 518 -2.49 16.09 -13.49
CA ARG A 518 -1.75 16.87 -14.48
C ARG A 518 -2.71 17.71 -15.31
N ARG A 519 -2.35 18.96 -15.62
CA ARG A 519 -3.06 19.78 -16.60
C ARG A 519 -2.95 19.14 -18.00
N ASP A 520 -4.07 18.86 -18.64
CA ASP A 520 -4.11 18.56 -20.06
C ASP A 520 -3.87 19.85 -20.85
N ARG A 521 -2.77 19.87 -21.60
CA ARG A 521 -2.33 21.03 -22.38
C ARG A 521 -3.24 21.31 -23.58
N ALA A 522 -3.91 20.28 -24.12
CA ALA A 522 -4.76 20.45 -25.30
C ALA A 522 -6.14 21.00 -24.93
N ASN A 523 -6.73 20.50 -23.84
CA ASN A 523 -8.12 20.77 -23.49
C ASN A 523 -8.28 21.64 -22.23
N GLY A 524 -7.20 21.96 -21.52
CA GLY A 524 -7.21 22.83 -20.34
C GLY A 524 -7.83 22.21 -19.08
N ARG A 525 -8.22 20.92 -19.12
CA ARG A 525 -8.81 20.14 -18.02
C ARG A 525 -7.75 19.39 -17.19
N TRP A 526 -8.04 19.04 -15.95
CA TRP A 526 -7.16 18.19 -15.12
C TRP A 526 -7.40 16.69 -15.37
N VAL A 527 -6.30 15.93 -15.41
CA VAL A 527 -6.30 14.47 -15.59
C VAL A 527 -5.73 13.82 -14.33
N ALA A 528 -6.50 12.93 -13.72
CA ALA A 528 -6.04 12.13 -12.59
C ALA A 528 -5.01 11.09 -13.04
N LEU A 529 -3.96 10.89 -12.24
CA LEU A 529 -2.81 10.05 -12.60
C LEU A 529 -2.81 8.70 -11.89
N LEU A 530 -3.64 8.52 -10.85
CA LEU A 530 -3.60 7.38 -9.92
C LEU A 530 -4.92 6.59 -9.86
N ASP A 531 -5.80 6.73 -10.85
CA ASP A 531 -7.08 5.99 -10.89
C ASP A 531 -6.87 4.46 -11.02
N TRP A 532 -5.67 4.00 -11.37
CA TRP A 532 -5.28 2.58 -11.42
C TRP A 532 -5.03 1.94 -10.04
N VAL A 533 -4.94 2.73 -8.96
CA VAL A 533 -4.69 2.22 -7.61
C VAL A 533 -5.81 1.28 -7.17
N SER A 534 -5.45 0.07 -6.73
CA SER A 534 -6.40 -0.96 -6.28
C SER A 534 -6.94 -0.74 -4.86
N ASP A 535 -8.00 -1.45 -4.48
CA ASP A 535 -8.53 -1.46 -3.11
C ASP A 535 -7.56 -2.07 -2.06
N ARG A 536 -6.52 -2.76 -2.53
CA ARG A 536 -5.42 -3.27 -1.70
C ARG A 536 -4.30 -2.25 -1.50
N GLU A 537 -4.35 -1.12 -2.20
CA GLU A 537 -3.31 -0.10 -2.25
C GLU A 537 -3.86 1.32 -2.02
N THR A 538 -5.09 1.47 -1.52
CA THR A 538 -5.81 2.75 -1.32
C THR A 538 -4.96 3.86 -0.70
N GLY A 539 -4.07 3.54 0.25
CA GLY A 539 -3.17 4.50 0.87
C GLY A 539 -2.24 5.23 -0.10
N MET A 540 -1.99 4.70 -1.29
CA MET A 540 -1.22 5.36 -2.35
C MET A 540 -1.92 6.58 -2.95
N LEU A 541 -3.23 6.75 -2.74
CA LEU A 541 -3.92 7.98 -3.12
C LEU A 541 -3.50 9.18 -2.27
N GLY A 542 -2.91 8.98 -1.09
CA GLY A 542 -2.32 10.09 -0.35
C GLY A 542 -0.94 10.45 -0.90
N VAL A 543 -0.82 11.60 -1.56
CA VAL A 543 0.42 12.05 -2.20
C VAL A 543 1.09 13.13 -1.34
N GLU A 544 2.22 12.79 -0.71
CA GLU A 544 2.92 13.69 0.20
C GLU A 544 3.83 14.69 -0.51
N SER A 545 4.44 14.30 -1.63
CA SER A 545 5.29 15.20 -2.40
C SER A 545 5.40 14.81 -3.87
N ILE A 546 5.61 15.82 -4.72
CA ILE A 546 5.88 15.66 -6.16
C ILE A 546 7.22 16.30 -6.49
N ALA A 547 8.00 15.63 -7.35
CA ALA A 547 9.16 16.24 -8.01
C ALA A 547 9.10 16.04 -9.53
N THR A 548 9.55 17.06 -10.25
CA THR A 548 9.74 17.01 -11.71
C THR A 548 11.22 17.14 -12.03
N ASP A 549 11.67 16.50 -13.11
CA ASP A 549 13.05 16.65 -13.56
C ASP A 549 13.15 17.91 -14.45
N PRO A 550 13.91 18.94 -14.04
CA PRO A 550 14.03 20.16 -14.83
C PRO A 550 14.72 19.92 -16.18
N SER A 551 15.55 18.87 -16.30
CA SER A 551 16.24 18.50 -17.53
C SER A 551 15.41 17.59 -18.45
N SER A 552 14.37 16.94 -17.91
CA SER A 552 13.54 15.95 -18.61
C SER A 552 12.07 16.10 -18.18
N PRO A 553 11.29 17.01 -18.81
CA PRO A 553 9.95 17.36 -18.33
C PRO A 553 8.93 16.21 -18.40
N ASN A 554 9.24 15.12 -19.10
CA ASN A 554 8.45 13.89 -19.11
C ASN A 554 8.60 13.05 -17.83
N LYS A 555 9.65 13.28 -17.03
CA LYS A 555 9.89 12.54 -15.80
C LYS A 555 9.16 13.15 -14.61
N LEU A 556 8.48 12.30 -13.85
CA LEU A 556 7.68 12.67 -12.69
C LEU A 556 7.90 11.66 -11.57
N TYR A 557 8.04 12.17 -10.34
CA TYR A 557 8.21 11.36 -9.14
C TYR A 557 7.20 11.76 -8.07
N LEU A 558 6.55 10.78 -7.45
CA LEU A 558 5.59 10.99 -6.35
C LEU A 558 6.02 10.18 -5.12
N SER A 559 5.88 10.74 -3.92
CA SER A 559 5.91 9.96 -2.68
C SER A 559 4.47 9.74 -2.18
N THR A 560 4.07 8.48 -2.03
CA THR A 560 2.67 8.10 -1.78
C THR A 560 2.53 7.18 -0.59
N GLY A 561 1.49 7.37 0.21
CA GLY A 561 1.16 6.53 1.36
C GLY A 561 0.29 7.23 2.39
N ILE A 562 -0.52 6.46 3.14
CA ILE A 562 -1.31 6.94 4.28
C ILE A 562 -1.08 5.97 5.44
N ALA A 563 -0.64 6.49 6.58
CA ALA A 563 -0.14 5.67 7.69
C ALA A 563 -1.15 4.67 8.26
N TYR A 564 -2.45 4.99 8.21
CA TYR A 564 -3.53 4.14 8.74
C TYR A 564 -4.19 3.24 7.69
N LEU A 565 -3.72 3.25 6.43
CA LEU A 565 -4.23 2.39 5.35
C LEU A 565 -3.17 1.40 4.91
N ASN A 566 -3.59 0.19 4.50
CA ASN A 566 -2.72 -0.84 3.92
C ASN A 566 -1.44 -1.11 4.74
N GLY A 567 -1.56 -1.12 6.09
CA GLY A 567 -0.41 -1.33 7.00
C GLY A 567 0.60 -0.18 7.02
N GLY A 568 0.22 1.01 6.56
CA GLY A 568 1.11 2.15 6.38
C GLY A 568 2.15 1.90 5.28
N ALA A 569 1.77 1.19 4.21
CA ALA A 569 2.59 1.03 3.02
C ALA A 569 3.01 2.39 2.46
N SER A 570 4.25 2.50 1.99
CA SER A 570 4.84 3.73 1.47
C SER A 570 5.62 3.44 0.19
N THR A 571 5.43 4.28 -0.81
CA THR A 571 5.92 4.01 -2.16
C THR A 571 6.49 5.29 -2.79
N ILE A 572 7.55 5.15 -3.58
CA ILE A 572 7.96 6.14 -4.57
C ILE A 572 7.43 5.69 -5.93
N LEU A 573 6.71 6.56 -6.62
CA LEU A 573 6.24 6.34 -7.99
C LEU A 573 7.12 7.11 -8.95
N LYS A 574 7.65 6.41 -9.95
CA LYS A 574 8.43 7.01 -11.05
C LYS A 574 7.66 6.87 -12.34
N SER A 575 7.53 7.96 -13.09
CA SER A 575 7.02 7.97 -14.46
C SER A 575 8.05 8.61 -15.39
N ASP A 576 8.10 8.11 -16.63
CA ASP A 576 8.89 8.64 -17.74
C ASP A 576 8.00 9.20 -18.87
N ASP A 577 6.70 9.34 -18.62
CA ASP A 577 5.68 9.68 -19.62
C ASP A 577 4.61 10.65 -19.08
N TYR A 578 5.05 11.64 -18.28
CA TYR A 578 4.21 12.68 -17.69
C TYR A 578 3.16 12.15 -16.71
N GLY A 579 3.37 10.97 -16.11
CA GLY A 579 2.45 10.32 -15.19
C GLY A 579 1.36 9.47 -15.84
N ASN A 580 1.50 9.11 -17.13
CA ASN A 580 0.54 8.19 -17.77
C ASN A 580 0.74 6.75 -17.29
N THR A 581 1.97 6.35 -17.01
CA THR A 581 2.33 5.07 -16.38
C THR A 581 3.36 5.28 -15.28
N PHE A 582 3.33 4.40 -14.27
CA PHE A 582 4.25 4.46 -13.14
C PHE A 582 4.91 3.12 -12.86
N ARG A 583 6.20 3.18 -12.56
CA ARG A 583 6.90 2.14 -11.82
C ARG A 583 6.72 2.40 -10.33
N LYS A 584 6.31 1.37 -9.59
CA LYS A 584 6.19 1.38 -8.13
C LYS A 584 7.52 0.96 -7.48
N ILE A 585 8.02 1.74 -6.53
CA ILE A 585 9.20 1.43 -5.72
C ILE A 585 8.78 1.39 -4.25
N ASP A 586 8.75 0.21 -3.66
CA ASP A 586 8.39 0.03 -2.25
C ASP A 586 9.51 0.55 -1.33
N VAL A 587 9.17 1.50 -0.47
CA VAL A 587 10.07 2.11 0.53
C VAL A 587 9.56 1.89 1.95
N THR A 588 8.53 1.07 2.13
CA THR A 588 7.85 0.80 3.42
C THR A 588 8.80 0.38 4.53
N GLY A 589 9.84 -0.40 4.20
CA GLY A 589 10.87 -0.87 5.14
C GLY A 589 11.98 0.15 5.42
N GLN A 590 12.03 1.27 4.70
CA GLN A 590 13.05 2.32 4.83
C GLN A 590 12.52 3.54 5.56
N PHE A 591 11.35 4.04 5.15
CA PHE A 591 10.70 5.21 5.74
C PHE A 591 9.20 5.21 5.47
N LYS A 592 8.47 6.01 6.25
CA LYS A 592 7.02 6.16 6.13
C LYS A 592 6.62 7.49 5.47
N VAL A 593 5.55 7.43 4.69
CA VAL A 593 4.87 8.55 4.05
C VAL A 593 3.46 8.67 4.64
N HIS A 594 2.95 9.91 4.76
CA HIS A 594 1.58 10.14 5.19
C HIS A 594 0.98 11.36 4.47
N GLY A 595 0.44 11.13 3.26
CA GLY A 595 -0.22 12.15 2.44
C GLY A 595 -1.32 12.90 3.17
N ASN A 596 -2.09 12.22 4.02
CA ASN A 596 -3.13 12.84 4.87
C ASN A 596 -2.68 13.19 6.32
N GLY A 597 -1.38 13.34 6.56
CA GLY A 597 -0.84 13.68 7.88
C GLY A 597 -0.85 15.18 8.17
N MET A 598 -0.64 15.59 9.43
CA MET A 598 -0.36 17.00 9.75
C MET A 598 0.92 17.46 9.03
N GLY A 599 0.92 18.68 8.53
CA GLY A 599 2.01 19.24 7.73
C GLY A 599 2.04 18.82 6.26
N ARG A 600 1.02 18.11 5.78
CA ARG A 600 0.91 17.70 4.37
C ARG A 600 0.90 18.85 3.36
N GLY A 601 0.53 20.07 3.78
CA GLY A 601 0.65 21.26 2.93
C GLY A 601 2.08 21.80 2.79
N ASN A 602 3.01 21.36 3.65
CA ASN A 602 4.43 21.73 3.58
C ASN A 602 5.10 21.05 2.38
N GLY A 603 6.23 21.58 1.93
CA GLY A 603 6.99 20.93 0.87
C GLY A 603 7.72 21.88 -0.09
N GLU A 604 8.25 21.33 -1.18
CA GLU A 604 8.24 19.90 -1.52
C GLU A 604 9.36 19.12 -0.79
N LYS A 605 9.04 17.90 -0.33
CA LYS A 605 9.96 17.02 0.41
C LYS A 605 10.84 16.19 -0.51
N LEU A 606 10.33 15.85 -1.69
CA LEU A 606 11.02 15.13 -2.76
C LEU A 606 11.59 16.16 -3.75
N GLN A 607 12.85 16.00 -4.14
CA GLN A 607 13.54 16.88 -5.08
C GLN A 607 14.39 16.08 -6.06
N VAL A 608 14.40 16.51 -7.33
CA VAL A 608 15.36 16.04 -8.34
C VAL A 608 16.52 17.02 -8.41
N ASP A 609 17.76 16.52 -8.49
CA ASP A 609 18.94 17.37 -8.57
C ASP A 609 19.00 18.12 -9.92
N PRO A 610 18.96 19.47 -9.92
CA PRO A 610 19.00 20.25 -11.16
C PRO A 610 20.34 20.15 -11.90
N ALA A 611 21.40 19.69 -11.25
CA ALA A 611 22.68 19.42 -11.90
C ALA A 611 22.74 18.02 -12.52
N ASN A 612 21.89 17.09 -12.08
CA ASN A 612 21.89 15.70 -12.52
C ASN A 612 20.56 14.98 -12.19
N GLY A 613 19.71 14.80 -13.20
CA GLY A 613 18.39 14.17 -13.05
C GLY A 613 18.38 12.73 -12.54
N SER A 614 19.54 12.05 -12.47
CA SER A 614 19.67 10.74 -11.82
C SER A 614 19.71 10.80 -10.29
N ILE A 615 19.95 11.98 -9.72
CA ILE A 615 20.04 12.17 -8.26
C ILE A 615 18.73 12.74 -7.73
N LEU A 616 18.19 12.11 -6.69
CA LEU A 616 17.01 12.59 -5.98
C LEU A 616 17.25 12.61 -4.48
N TYR A 617 16.55 13.50 -3.79
CA TYR A 617 16.53 13.61 -2.33
C TYR A 617 15.10 13.55 -1.83
N ILE A 618 14.87 12.87 -0.71
CA ILE A 618 13.58 12.88 -0.02
C ILE A 618 13.74 13.09 1.48
N GLY A 619 13.10 14.15 1.98
CA GLY A 619 12.88 14.37 3.41
C GLY A 619 11.71 13.53 3.92
N THR A 620 11.88 12.86 5.06
CA THR A 620 10.89 11.89 5.56
C THR A 620 10.27 12.32 6.89
N ARG A 621 9.17 11.66 7.26
CA ARG A 621 8.38 11.92 8.49
C ARG A 621 9.15 11.67 9.78
N ALA A 622 10.08 10.71 9.77
CA ALA A 622 10.77 10.25 10.98
C ALA A 622 12.24 9.85 10.78
N ASN A 623 12.69 9.65 9.53
CA ASN A 623 13.96 9.00 9.21
C ASN A 623 14.95 9.94 8.54
N GLY A 624 14.82 11.25 8.78
CA GLY A 624 15.70 12.25 8.18
C GLY A 624 15.62 12.27 6.66
N LEU A 625 16.78 12.26 6.01
CA LEU A 625 16.94 12.45 4.57
C LEU A 625 17.44 11.17 3.89
N PHE A 626 16.89 10.87 2.72
CA PHE A 626 17.39 9.81 1.84
C PHE A 626 17.82 10.40 0.50
N LYS A 627 18.78 9.75 -0.15
CA LYS A 627 19.29 10.08 -1.48
C LYS A 627 19.19 8.87 -2.41
N SER A 628 18.74 9.10 -3.62
CA SER A 628 18.88 8.17 -4.74
C SER A 628 19.90 8.72 -5.73
N VAL A 629 20.61 7.82 -6.41
CA VAL A 629 21.56 8.14 -7.50
C VAL A 629 21.23 7.40 -8.80
N ASP A 630 20.07 6.76 -8.84
CA ASP A 630 19.59 5.87 -9.89
C ASP A 630 18.14 6.18 -10.28
N GLU A 631 17.79 7.47 -10.30
CA GLU A 631 16.45 7.94 -10.67
C GLU A 631 15.32 7.39 -9.77
N GLY A 632 15.57 7.32 -8.46
CA GLY A 632 14.56 6.94 -7.46
C GLY A 632 14.29 5.44 -7.39
N LEU A 633 15.08 4.61 -8.08
CA LEU A 633 14.93 3.16 -8.09
C LEU A 633 15.43 2.51 -6.80
N SER A 634 16.44 3.09 -6.16
CA SER A 634 16.90 2.72 -4.83
C SER A 634 17.25 3.95 -3.99
N TRP A 635 17.20 3.80 -2.67
CA TRP A 635 17.34 4.90 -1.73
C TRP A 635 18.37 4.56 -0.65
N GLN A 636 19.23 5.52 -0.35
CA GLN A 636 20.24 5.43 0.70
C GLN A 636 19.95 6.48 1.77
N HIS A 637 19.87 6.04 3.03
CA HIS A 637 19.75 6.96 4.16
C HIS A 637 21.01 7.82 4.30
N LEU A 638 20.83 9.13 4.51
CA LEU A 638 21.89 10.09 4.77
C LEU A 638 21.94 10.40 6.28
N PRO A 639 22.86 9.78 7.05
CA PRO A 639 22.87 9.89 8.50
C PRO A 639 23.32 11.27 9.02
N GLY A 640 23.77 12.16 8.13
CA GLY A 640 24.25 13.49 8.51
C GLY A 640 23.17 14.42 9.04
N LEU A 641 21.89 14.14 8.77
CA LEU A 641 20.75 14.89 9.31
C LEU A 641 20.02 14.05 10.36
N ASP A 642 20.28 14.33 11.63
CA ASP A 642 19.53 13.71 12.73
C ASP A 642 18.27 14.54 13.06
N VAL A 643 17.11 14.00 12.71
CA VAL A 643 15.81 14.57 13.07
C VAL A 643 15.34 14.15 14.48
N GLY A 644 16.11 13.31 15.18
CA GLY A 644 15.79 12.77 16.50
C GLY A 644 14.67 11.74 16.49
N ALA A 645 14.11 11.44 17.66
CA ALA A 645 12.82 10.75 17.73
C ALA A 645 11.76 11.57 16.99
N THR A 646 10.84 10.89 16.29
CA THR A 646 9.74 11.51 15.52
C THR A 646 9.18 12.73 16.25
N PRO A 647 9.21 13.94 15.65
CA PRO A 647 8.63 15.12 16.28
C PRO A 647 7.19 14.84 16.72
N PRO A 648 6.67 15.47 17.79
CA PRO A 648 5.33 15.17 18.31
C PRO A 648 4.21 15.21 17.25
N ASN A 649 4.35 16.02 16.21
CA ASN A 649 3.41 16.12 15.08
C ASN A 649 3.59 15.09 13.95
N ASN A 650 4.60 14.22 14.02
CA ASN A 650 4.90 13.22 12.99
C ASN A 650 5.07 13.79 11.58
N ASN A 651 5.67 14.98 11.44
CA ASN A 651 5.92 15.62 10.13
C ASN A 651 7.40 15.68 9.71
N GLY A 652 8.34 15.45 10.63
CA GLY A 652 9.77 15.27 10.31
C GLY A 652 10.33 16.41 9.47
N VAL A 653 10.92 16.09 8.32
CA VAL A 653 11.36 17.08 7.34
C VAL A 653 10.14 17.71 6.65
N SER A 654 10.03 19.04 6.69
CA SER A 654 8.96 19.81 6.03
C SER A 654 9.22 20.02 4.54
N PHE A 655 10.47 20.33 4.16
CA PHE A 655 10.90 20.52 2.78
C PHE A 655 12.39 20.23 2.61
N VAL A 656 12.78 19.95 1.37
CA VAL A 656 14.18 19.93 0.91
C VAL A 656 14.29 20.91 -0.26
N LEU A 657 15.32 21.76 -0.29
CA LEU A 657 15.58 22.69 -1.38
C LEU A 657 17.04 22.63 -1.80
N LEU A 658 17.26 22.48 -3.11
CA LEU A 658 18.59 22.39 -3.73
C LEU A 658 19.00 23.75 -4.29
N ASP A 659 20.22 24.18 -4.04
CA ASP A 659 20.76 25.44 -4.59
C ASP A 659 21.44 25.17 -5.94
N PRO A 660 20.79 25.44 -7.09
CA PRO A 660 21.34 25.12 -8.41
C PRO A 660 22.63 25.90 -8.74
N ALA A 661 22.96 26.96 -8.00
CA ALA A 661 24.20 27.70 -8.16
C ALA A 661 25.42 26.99 -7.56
N SER A 662 25.19 25.96 -6.72
CA SER A 662 26.22 25.29 -5.93
C SER A 662 26.75 23.99 -6.57
N LYS A 663 26.90 23.95 -7.89
CA LYS A 663 27.34 22.74 -8.62
C LYS A 663 28.75 22.31 -8.20
N ARG A 664 28.96 21.01 -8.02
CA ARG A 664 30.25 20.39 -7.68
C ARG A 664 30.46 19.06 -8.41
N PRO A 665 31.70 18.56 -8.50
CA PRO A 665 31.94 17.18 -8.95
C PRO A 665 31.38 16.17 -7.94
N GLY A 666 30.59 15.21 -8.43
CA GLY A 666 30.06 14.08 -7.68
C GLY A 666 31.02 12.89 -7.63
N ALA A 667 30.68 11.88 -6.83
CA ALA A 667 31.53 10.72 -6.58
C ALA A 667 31.85 9.86 -7.83
N ASN A 668 31.00 9.94 -8.86
CA ASN A 668 31.16 9.25 -10.14
C ASN A 668 31.69 10.17 -11.25
N GLY A 669 32.18 11.37 -10.90
CA GLY A 669 32.67 12.37 -11.85
C GLY A 669 31.59 13.20 -12.55
N LYS A 670 30.29 12.85 -12.43
CA LYS A 670 29.19 13.70 -12.91
C LYS A 670 28.93 14.84 -11.93
N ALA A 671 28.44 15.98 -12.44
CA ALA A 671 28.07 17.10 -11.57
C ALA A 671 26.93 16.71 -10.62
N GLU A 672 26.93 17.26 -9.41
CA GLU A 672 25.83 17.21 -8.45
C GLU A 672 25.68 18.58 -7.78
N THR A 673 24.51 18.84 -7.19
CA THR A 673 24.30 20.04 -6.37
C THR A 673 24.96 19.87 -5.01
N GLY A 674 25.83 20.82 -4.63
CA GLY A 674 26.58 20.78 -3.38
C GLY A 674 25.78 21.26 -2.18
N ARG A 675 24.97 22.30 -2.34
CA ARG A 675 24.24 22.92 -1.24
C ARG A 675 22.77 22.51 -1.17
N LEU A 676 22.36 22.08 0.02
CA LEU A 676 20.98 21.72 0.37
C LEU A 676 20.52 22.54 1.56
N PHE A 677 19.29 23.05 1.50
CA PHE A 677 18.57 23.60 2.65
C PHE A 677 17.46 22.64 3.05
N VAL A 678 17.34 22.35 4.35
CA VAL A 678 16.36 21.42 4.88
C VAL A 678 15.62 22.05 6.06
N GLY A 679 14.29 22.13 5.94
CA GLY A 679 13.40 22.54 7.02
C GLY A 679 12.86 21.33 7.77
N VAL A 680 12.82 21.39 9.11
CA VAL A 680 12.31 20.32 9.99
C VAL A 680 11.15 20.87 10.81
N SER A 681 10.02 20.16 10.81
CA SER A 681 8.74 20.52 11.42
C SER A 681 8.77 20.40 12.95
N ARG A 682 9.60 21.23 13.59
CA ARG A 682 9.75 21.32 15.05
C ARG A 682 10.18 22.72 15.45
N TYR A 683 10.06 23.05 16.74
CA TYR A 683 10.53 24.32 17.29
C TYR A 683 10.97 24.21 18.75
N GLY A 684 11.64 25.26 19.23
CA GLY A 684 11.97 25.49 20.63
C GLY A 684 12.78 24.36 21.24
N LYS A 685 12.24 23.77 22.32
CA LYS A 685 12.90 22.69 23.07
C LYS A 685 13.16 21.41 22.27
N ASN A 686 12.54 21.27 21.09
CA ASN A 686 12.68 20.07 20.25
C ASN A 686 13.90 20.15 19.30
N GLY A 687 14.70 21.22 19.35
CA GLY A 687 15.94 21.38 18.60
C GLY A 687 15.83 22.30 17.38
N PRO A 688 16.94 22.49 16.63
CA PRO A 688 16.97 23.38 15.46
C PRO A 688 16.00 22.94 14.37
N ASN A 689 15.41 23.91 13.67
CA ASN A 689 14.37 23.68 12.66
C ASN A 689 14.85 23.90 11.22
N MET A 690 16.03 24.45 11.01
CA MET A 690 16.61 24.74 9.70
C MET A 690 18.07 24.27 9.65
N PHE A 691 18.44 23.61 8.56
CA PHE A 691 19.76 23.04 8.34
C PHE A 691 20.26 23.36 6.93
N VAL A 692 21.59 23.48 6.81
CA VAL A 692 22.28 23.59 5.52
C VAL A 692 23.35 22.50 5.42
N SER A 693 23.46 21.88 4.26
CA SER A 693 24.61 21.08 3.84
C SER A 693 25.29 21.82 2.69
N ASP A 694 26.63 21.84 2.66
CA ASP A 694 27.44 22.32 1.52
C ASP A 694 28.18 21.15 0.82
N ASP A 695 27.86 19.91 1.19
CA ASP A 695 28.55 18.69 0.77
C ASP A 695 27.62 17.59 0.22
N ALA A 696 26.58 18.01 -0.48
CA ALA A 696 25.58 17.17 -1.14
C ALA A 696 24.81 16.26 -0.15
N GLY A 697 24.59 16.74 1.07
CA GLY A 697 23.80 16.08 2.11
C GLY A 697 24.60 15.11 2.98
N ARG A 698 25.94 15.13 2.94
CA ARG A 698 26.77 14.25 3.79
C ARG A 698 26.83 14.75 5.23
N THR A 699 26.94 16.06 5.43
CA THR A 699 26.92 16.71 6.73
C THR A 699 25.96 17.91 6.72
N PHE A 700 25.36 18.18 7.88
CA PHE A 700 24.42 19.29 8.05
C PHE A 700 24.81 20.17 9.23
N THR A 701 24.70 21.47 9.02
CA THR A 701 24.91 22.49 10.05
C THR A 701 23.59 23.20 10.34
N PRO A 702 23.17 23.33 11.62
CA PRO A 702 22.03 24.16 11.98
C PRO A 702 22.21 25.62 11.54
N MET A 703 21.16 26.22 10.98
CA MET A 703 21.17 27.63 10.57
C MET A 703 20.78 28.53 11.75
N ALA A 704 21.76 28.97 12.54
CA ALA A 704 21.55 29.81 13.72
C ALA A 704 21.01 31.23 13.38
N GLY A 705 20.33 31.86 14.34
CA GLY A 705 19.81 33.24 14.24
C GLY A 705 18.42 33.39 13.62
N GLY A 706 17.83 32.30 13.09
CA GLY A 706 16.47 32.28 12.56
C GLY A 706 15.37 32.08 13.63
N PRO A 707 14.09 32.05 13.23
CA PRO A 707 12.96 31.95 14.16
C PRO A 707 12.78 30.53 14.72
N ALA A 708 13.63 30.14 15.67
CA ALA A 708 13.65 28.79 16.25
C ALA A 708 12.35 28.40 17.01
N HIS A 709 11.46 29.35 17.29
CA HIS A 709 10.18 29.13 17.99
C HIS A 709 9.01 28.82 17.03
N LEU A 710 9.26 28.76 15.72
CA LEU A 710 8.29 28.42 14.68
C LEU A 710 8.76 27.21 13.87
N MET A 711 7.87 26.63 13.07
CA MET A 711 8.17 25.54 12.12
C MET A 711 8.23 26.08 10.69
N PRO A 712 9.24 25.70 9.89
CA PRO A 712 9.28 26.03 8.48
C PRO A 712 8.23 25.23 7.69
N HIS A 713 7.51 25.90 6.79
CA HIS A 713 6.50 25.30 5.93
C HIS A 713 7.00 25.11 4.49
N ARG A 714 7.41 26.19 3.82
CA ARG A 714 7.93 26.18 2.45
C ARG A 714 9.08 27.17 2.31
N ALA A 715 9.89 26.99 1.26
CA ALA A 715 10.99 27.90 0.97
C ALA A 715 11.24 28.06 -0.54
N VAL A 716 11.75 29.23 -0.91
CA VAL A 716 12.16 29.57 -2.29
C VAL A 716 13.53 30.26 -2.28
N LEU A 717 14.24 30.19 -3.40
CA LEU A 717 15.45 30.99 -3.63
C LEU A 717 15.07 32.32 -4.30
N ALA A 718 15.57 33.43 -3.76
CA ALA A 718 15.30 34.77 -4.26
C ALA A 718 16.52 35.69 -4.05
N ALA A 719 17.07 36.22 -5.16
CA ALA A 719 18.14 37.21 -5.19
C ALA A 719 19.35 36.84 -4.29
N GLY A 720 19.89 35.63 -4.48
CA GLY A 720 21.03 35.11 -3.70
C GLY A 720 20.71 34.75 -2.24
N GLY A 721 19.44 34.85 -1.82
CA GLY A 721 18.96 34.46 -0.50
C GLY A 721 17.95 33.32 -0.55
N LEU A 722 17.65 32.76 0.63
CA LEU A 722 16.57 31.82 0.87
C LEU A 722 15.43 32.55 1.57
N VAL A 723 14.20 32.45 1.10
CA VAL A 723 13.02 32.97 1.79
C VAL A 723 12.15 31.82 2.26
N VAL A 724 11.76 31.84 3.53
CA VAL A 724 11.08 30.74 4.20
C VAL A 724 9.84 31.25 4.93
N THR A 725 8.72 30.53 4.78
CA THR A 725 7.49 30.76 5.53
C THR A 725 7.48 29.91 6.79
N PHE A 726 6.99 30.50 7.88
CA PHE A 726 6.97 29.88 9.19
C PHE A 726 5.59 29.97 9.85
N ALA A 727 5.26 28.96 10.66
CA ALA A 727 4.06 28.91 11.49
C ALA A 727 4.34 28.21 12.82
N ARG A 728 3.53 28.48 13.84
CA ARG A 728 3.64 27.81 15.15
C ARG A 728 3.18 26.34 15.15
N GLY A 729 2.54 25.86 14.08
CA GLY A 729 2.13 24.47 13.93
C GLY A 729 2.33 23.97 12.50
N ALA A 730 2.27 22.65 12.29
CA ALA A 730 2.51 22.05 10.99
C ALA A 730 1.43 22.39 9.92
N GLY A 731 0.20 22.65 10.33
CA GLY A 731 -0.93 22.86 9.41
C GLY A 731 -1.51 21.55 8.82
N PRO A 732 -2.52 21.60 7.94
CA PRO A 732 -3.15 22.82 7.43
C PRO A 732 -4.11 23.48 8.42
N TRP A 733 -4.54 22.79 9.48
CA TRP A 733 -5.21 23.38 10.65
C TRP A 733 -4.31 23.35 11.89
N GLY A 734 -4.74 24.03 12.96
CA GLY A 734 -4.02 24.02 14.24
C GLY A 734 -4.31 22.77 15.07
N ASP A 735 -3.26 22.03 15.45
CA ASP A 735 -3.35 20.91 16.38
C ASP A 735 -3.16 21.40 17.82
N VAL A 736 -4.21 22.06 18.31
CA VAL A 736 -4.23 22.67 19.65
C VAL A 736 -4.02 21.62 20.75
N ALA A 737 -4.45 20.37 20.52
CA ALA A 737 -4.28 19.28 21.48
C ALA A 737 -2.80 18.96 21.74
N ASN A 738 -1.95 19.10 20.72
CA ASN A 738 -0.50 18.93 20.82
C ASN A 738 0.27 20.25 21.02
N GLY A 739 -0.45 21.36 21.28
CA GLY A 739 0.15 22.68 21.50
C GLY A 739 0.64 23.38 20.23
N GLU A 740 0.23 22.88 19.06
CA GLU A 740 0.61 23.39 17.73
C GLU A 740 -0.51 24.23 17.11
N GLY A 741 -0.71 25.43 17.65
CA GLY A 741 -1.62 26.41 17.08
C GLY A 741 -1.06 27.13 15.84
N LEU A 742 -1.94 27.81 15.10
CA LEU A 742 -1.61 28.59 13.89
C LEU A 742 -1.81 30.12 14.07
N GLU A 743 -1.84 30.57 15.33
CA GLU A 743 -2.02 31.98 15.68
C GLU A 743 -0.76 32.85 15.52
N ALA A 744 0.41 32.23 15.30
CA ALA A 744 1.69 32.91 15.13
C ALA A 744 2.50 32.31 13.97
N GLY A 745 3.31 33.14 13.32
CA GLY A 745 4.13 32.77 12.17
C GLY A 745 4.89 33.97 11.62
N GLY A 746 5.46 33.82 10.43
CA GLY A 746 6.17 34.90 9.75
C GLY A 746 6.84 34.48 8.45
N VAL A 747 7.49 35.44 7.79
CA VAL A 747 8.27 35.24 6.57
C VAL A 747 9.67 35.78 6.82
N TRP A 748 10.68 34.93 6.61
CA TRP A 748 12.05 35.25 6.94
C TRP A 748 12.97 35.02 5.75
N ARG A 749 13.95 35.91 5.58
CA ARG A 749 14.98 35.81 4.56
C ARG A 749 16.31 35.46 5.21
N TYR A 750 17.01 34.50 4.63
CA TYR A 750 18.39 34.16 4.95
C TYR A 750 19.28 34.59 3.79
N ASP A 751 20.28 35.43 4.08
CA ASP A 751 21.34 35.74 3.13
C ASP A 751 22.35 34.60 3.11
N ILE A 752 22.51 33.94 1.97
CA ILE A 752 23.34 32.72 1.86
C ILE A 752 24.83 33.07 2.02
N ALA A 753 25.27 34.23 1.51
CA ALA A 753 26.67 34.64 1.55
C ALA A 753 27.06 35.18 2.93
N ALA A 754 26.23 36.06 3.49
CA ALA A 754 26.46 36.65 4.81
C ALA A 754 26.11 35.69 5.96
N ARG A 755 25.35 34.62 5.67
CA ARG A 755 24.85 33.64 6.65
C ARG A 755 24.00 34.26 7.76
N THR A 756 23.23 35.29 7.44
CA THR A 756 22.40 36.05 8.39
C THR A 756 20.92 35.96 8.07
N TRP A 757 20.09 35.98 9.11
CA TRP A 757 18.63 36.01 8.99
C TRP A 757 18.09 37.43 9.14
N ARG A 758 16.99 37.72 8.43
CA ARG A 758 16.19 38.94 8.58
C ARG A 758 14.71 38.59 8.55
N ASP A 759 13.97 39.15 9.50
CA ASP A 759 12.51 39.13 9.48
C ASP A 759 12.01 40.07 8.38
N ILE A 760 11.21 39.55 7.46
CA ILE A 760 10.55 40.29 6.39
C ILE A 760 9.04 40.03 6.41
N SER A 761 8.48 39.69 7.58
CA SER A 761 7.07 39.29 7.70
C SER A 761 6.12 40.41 7.24
N PRO A 762 5.00 40.08 6.56
CA PRO A 762 3.94 41.04 6.33
C PRO A 762 3.32 41.56 7.63
N PRO A 763 2.57 42.68 7.61
CA PRO A 763 2.04 43.32 8.83
C PRO A 763 1.15 42.42 9.70
N LEU A 764 0.52 41.40 9.12
CA LEU A 764 -0.31 40.46 9.85
C LEU A 764 0.55 39.37 10.51
N ASN A 765 0.67 39.44 11.84
CA ASN A 765 1.36 38.42 12.64
C ASN A 765 0.52 37.14 12.78
N ARG A 766 0.64 36.23 11.81
CA ARG A 766 -0.09 34.95 11.72
C ARG A 766 0.78 33.87 11.05
N ALA A 767 0.31 32.63 11.08
CA ALA A 767 0.93 31.52 10.35
C ALA A 767 0.97 31.80 8.83
N TYR A 768 2.14 31.60 8.21
CA TYR A 768 2.33 31.66 6.75
C TYR A 768 2.78 30.30 6.22
N ALA A 769 2.35 29.96 5.00
CA ALA A 769 2.70 28.70 4.35
C ALA A 769 3.08 28.87 2.88
N GLY A 770 2.13 29.21 2.01
CA GLY A 770 2.41 29.38 0.59
C GLY A 770 3.38 30.53 0.34
N ILE A 771 4.34 30.30 -0.55
CA ILE A 771 5.28 31.32 -1.03
C ILE A 771 5.68 31.01 -2.48
N THR A 772 5.73 32.04 -3.30
CA THR A 772 6.24 31.96 -4.68
C THR A 772 7.05 33.20 -5.02
N VAL A 773 7.96 33.07 -5.97
CA VAL A 773 8.83 34.13 -6.48
C VAL A 773 8.63 34.25 -7.99
N ASP A 774 8.57 35.48 -8.48
CA ASP A 774 8.49 35.78 -9.90
C ASP A 774 9.79 35.31 -10.60
N PRO A 775 9.70 34.43 -11.62
CA PRO A 775 10.87 33.94 -12.35
C PRO A 775 11.70 35.06 -13.02
N GLY A 776 11.06 36.17 -13.39
CA GLY A 776 11.70 37.31 -14.04
C GLY A 776 12.19 38.39 -13.07
N ASN A 777 11.73 38.37 -11.81
CA ASN A 777 12.09 39.37 -10.81
C ASN A 777 12.15 38.77 -9.40
N ALA A 778 13.36 38.46 -8.94
CA ALA A 778 13.56 37.87 -7.62
C ALA A 778 13.23 38.80 -6.42
N GLN A 779 12.84 40.06 -6.64
CA GLN A 779 12.27 40.93 -5.60
C GLN A 779 10.74 40.85 -5.52
N HIS A 780 10.09 40.32 -6.56
CA HIS A 780 8.65 40.15 -6.61
C HIS A 780 8.27 38.78 -6.04
N MET A 781 7.53 38.77 -4.93
CA MET A 781 7.13 37.56 -4.23
C MET A 781 5.71 37.70 -3.70
N ILE A 782 5.03 36.57 -3.56
CA ILE A 782 3.71 36.47 -2.94
C ILE A 782 3.74 35.40 -1.86
N VAL A 783 3.10 35.71 -0.73
CA VAL A 783 2.94 34.79 0.41
C VAL A 783 1.48 34.71 0.84
N THR A 784 1.10 33.56 1.38
CA THR A 784 -0.25 33.32 1.91
C THR A 784 -0.19 32.95 3.38
N THR A 785 -1.17 33.45 4.15
CA THR A 785 -1.44 32.86 5.47
C THR A 785 -1.94 31.43 5.33
N ILE A 786 -1.94 30.69 6.43
CA ILE A 786 -2.61 29.38 6.51
C ILE A 786 -3.54 29.32 7.71
N ASN A 787 -4.76 28.81 7.49
CA ASN A 787 -5.79 28.62 8.51
C ASN A 787 -6.23 29.92 9.20
N TYR A 788 -6.21 31.03 8.47
CA TYR A 788 -6.72 32.30 8.96
C TYR A 788 -8.15 32.52 8.45
N TYR A 789 -9.07 32.76 9.39
CA TYR A 789 -10.50 32.96 9.09
C TYR A 789 -10.99 34.28 9.68
N ARG A 790 -10.59 35.41 9.07
CA ARG A 790 -11.15 36.72 9.41
C ARG A 790 -12.05 37.19 8.30
N TYR A 791 -13.20 37.75 8.69
CA TYR A 791 -14.07 38.46 7.78
C TYR A 791 -13.41 39.79 7.36
N SER A 792 -13.03 39.92 6.09
CA SER A 792 -12.59 41.18 5.47
C SER A 792 -13.40 41.41 4.20
N LYS A 793 -14.00 42.61 4.07
CA LYS A 793 -14.79 43.05 2.90
C LYS A 793 -15.79 42.02 2.36
N GLY A 794 -16.49 41.30 3.23
CA GLY A 794 -17.51 40.32 2.81
C GLY A 794 -17.04 38.87 2.68
N ARG A 795 -15.78 38.56 2.97
CA ARG A 795 -15.18 37.23 2.71
C ARG A 795 -14.41 36.72 3.93
N MET A 796 -14.43 35.41 4.17
CA MET A 796 -13.73 34.75 5.29
C MET A 796 -12.73 33.71 4.75
N GLY A 797 -11.42 33.95 4.94
CA GLY A 797 -10.37 33.01 4.55
C GLY A 797 -8.96 33.61 4.62
N ASP A 798 -8.00 32.92 4.00
CA ASP A 798 -6.58 33.24 4.08
C ASP A 798 -6.25 34.58 3.38
N GLN A 799 -5.20 35.27 3.86
CA GLN A 799 -4.76 36.57 3.36
C GLN A 799 -3.51 36.43 2.50
N PHE A 800 -3.45 37.19 1.42
CA PHE A 800 -2.36 37.12 0.43
C PHE A 800 -1.62 38.45 0.41
N TYR A 801 -0.30 38.41 0.53
CA TYR A 801 0.56 39.58 0.54
C TYR A 801 1.58 39.51 -0.58
N GLU A 802 1.74 40.62 -1.28
CA GLU A 802 2.69 40.80 -2.37
C GLU A 802 3.77 41.80 -1.96
N THR A 803 5.01 41.54 -2.35
CA THR A 803 6.11 42.48 -2.26
C THR A 803 6.77 42.62 -3.63
N LEU A 804 7.23 43.83 -3.95
CA LEU A 804 8.00 44.14 -5.17
C LEU A 804 9.44 44.55 -4.86
N ASP A 805 9.81 44.61 -3.58
CA ASP A 805 11.08 45.15 -3.08
C ASP A 805 11.83 44.15 -2.18
N GLY A 806 11.53 42.86 -2.32
CA GLY A 806 12.18 41.78 -1.60
C GLY A 806 11.78 41.66 -0.14
N GLY A 807 10.56 42.08 0.20
CA GLY A 807 9.98 42.01 1.55
C GLY A 807 10.28 43.22 2.44
N LYS A 808 10.73 44.36 1.87
CA LYS A 808 10.86 45.60 2.65
C LYS A 808 9.48 46.23 2.89
N SER A 809 8.57 46.09 1.95
CA SER A 809 7.17 46.47 2.07
C SER A 809 6.26 45.39 1.49
N TRP A 810 5.03 45.32 2.03
CA TRP A 810 4.01 44.34 1.63
C TRP A 810 2.68 45.01 1.36
N ARG A 811 1.98 44.48 0.36
CA ARG A 811 0.68 44.93 -0.10
C ARG A 811 -0.32 43.79 -0.02
N SER A 812 -1.45 44.01 0.63
CA SER A 812 -2.53 43.01 0.72
C SER A 812 -3.29 42.95 -0.61
N ILE A 813 -3.31 41.78 -1.25
CA ILE A 813 -4.11 41.52 -2.45
C ILE A 813 -5.60 41.44 -2.07
N VAL A 814 -5.91 40.80 -0.94
CA VAL A 814 -7.29 40.61 -0.49
C VAL A 814 -7.97 41.96 -0.18
N ASP A 815 -7.25 42.88 0.47
CA ASP A 815 -7.81 44.20 0.79
C ASP A 815 -7.97 45.10 -0.43
N GLN A 816 -7.35 44.81 -1.57
CA GLN A 816 -7.59 45.52 -2.83
C GLN A 816 -8.88 45.10 -3.52
N GLY A 817 -9.49 44.00 -3.08
CA GLY A 817 -10.72 43.46 -3.62
C GLY A 817 -10.46 42.23 -4.48
N VAL A 818 -11.11 41.13 -4.10
CA VAL A 818 -11.08 39.86 -4.82
C VAL A 818 -12.50 39.51 -5.26
N LYS A 819 -12.63 39.00 -6.48
CA LYS A 819 -13.84 38.35 -6.99
C LYS A 819 -13.56 36.86 -7.20
N ILE A 820 -14.44 36.01 -6.69
CA ILE A 820 -14.44 34.59 -7.03
C ILE A 820 -15.33 34.39 -8.26
N ASP A 821 -14.76 33.80 -9.30
CA ASP A 821 -15.51 33.28 -10.44
C ASP A 821 -15.75 31.78 -10.20
N PRO A 822 -17.02 31.36 -10.00
CA PRO A 822 -17.34 29.96 -9.73
C PRO A 822 -17.13 29.03 -10.92
N ASN A 823 -16.93 29.57 -12.15
CA ASN A 823 -16.69 28.76 -13.35
C ASN A 823 -17.74 27.64 -13.55
N GLY A 824 -19.02 27.96 -13.33
CA GLY A 824 -20.13 27.00 -13.45
C GLY A 824 -20.37 26.12 -12.22
N VAL A 825 -19.48 26.12 -11.22
CA VAL A 825 -19.63 25.36 -9.97
C VAL A 825 -20.42 26.19 -8.96
N SER A 826 -21.75 26.09 -8.97
CA SER A 826 -22.60 27.01 -8.19
C SER A 826 -22.37 26.96 -6.67
N TRP A 827 -21.97 25.81 -6.12
CA TRP A 827 -21.82 25.63 -4.68
C TRP A 827 -20.61 26.35 -4.08
N ILE A 828 -19.63 26.74 -4.91
CA ILE A 828 -18.47 27.52 -4.44
C ILE A 828 -18.82 28.99 -4.18
N ALA A 829 -19.99 29.44 -4.65
CA ALA A 829 -20.42 30.83 -4.46
C ALA A 829 -20.46 31.20 -2.97
N GLY A 830 -19.82 32.32 -2.62
CA GLY A 830 -19.70 32.77 -1.22
C GLY A 830 -18.54 32.13 -0.43
N SER A 831 -17.89 31.09 -0.96
CA SER A 831 -16.66 30.55 -0.39
C SER A 831 -15.45 31.44 -0.67
N PHE A 832 -14.38 31.26 0.10
CA PHE A 832 -13.08 31.87 -0.12
C PHE A 832 -11.96 30.86 0.09
N MET A 833 -10.77 31.17 -0.45
CA MET A 833 -9.60 30.32 -0.32
C MET A 833 -9.16 30.25 1.15
N HIS A 834 -8.97 29.03 1.63
CA HIS A 834 -8.51 28.68 2.97
C HIS A 834 -7.62 27.44 2.91
N TRP A 835 -6.76 27.26 3.91
CA TRP A 835 -5.67 26.27 3.87
C TRP A 835 -4.76 26.52 2.65
N ALA A 836 -4.46 27.79 2.38
CA ALA A 836 -3.64 28.22 1.25
C ALA A 836 -2.16 27.84 1.45
N ALA A 837 -1.87 26.54 1.45
CA ALA A 837 -0.57 25.98 1.79
C ALA A 837 0.46 26.05 0.67
N SER A 838 0.01 26.26 -0.57
CA SER A 838 0.83 26.38 -1.78
C SER A 838 0.22 27.41 -2.71
N ILE A 839 1.06 28.30 -3.20
CA ILE A 839 0.74 29.31 -4.21
C ILE A 839 1.91 29.33 -5.20
N GLU A 840 1.63 29.45 -6.49
CA GLU A 840 2.66 29.42 -7.53
C GLU A 840 2.33 30.40 -8.65
N PHE A 841 3.33 31.20 -9.06
CA PHE A 841 3.28 31.88 -10.35
C PHE A 841 3.29 30.85 -11.48
N ASP A 842 2.61 31.18 -12.58
CA ASP A 842 2.93 30.54 -13.85
C ASP A 842 4.37 30.91 -14.21
N PRO A 843 5.28 29.92 -14.40
CA PRO A 843 6.68 30.21 -14.69
C PRO A 843 6.91 31.00 -15.99
N PHE A 844 5.89 31.12 -16.83
CA PHE A 844 5.94 31.78 -18.13
C PHE A 844 5.03 33.03 -18.21
N ASP A 845 4.27 33.37 -17.15
CA ASP A 845 3.49 34.61 -17.05
C ASP A 845 3.32 35.02 -15.58
N ALA A 846 4.12 35.99 -15.12
CA ALA A 846 4.12 36.46 -13.74
C ALA A 846 2.83 37.20 -13.31
N ARG A 847 1.88 37.44 -14.22
CA ARG A 847 0.54 37.96 -13.84
C ARG A 847 -0.39 36.85 -13.35
N LYS A 848 -0.12 35.61 -13.78
CA LYS A 848 -0.96 34.44 -13.50
C LYS A 848 -0.50 33.73 -12.24
N LEU A 849 -1.45 33.44 -11.37
CA LEU A 849 -1.23 32.73 -10.10
C LEU A 849 -2.19 31.58 -9.93
N MET A 850 -1.71 30.55 -9.26
CA MET A 850 -2.47 29.38 -8.85
C MET A 850 -2.33 29.23 -7.32
N VAL A 851 -3.43 29.06 -6.60
CA VAL A 851 -3.43 28.83 -5.15
C VAL A 851 -4.32 27.65 -4.81
N VAL A 852 -3.82 26.78 -3.93
CA VAL A 852 -4.61 25.66 -3.41
C VAL A 852 -5.55 26.10 -2.31
N SER A 853 -6.61 25.33 -2.09
CA SER A 853 -7.49 25.49 -0.94
C SER A 853 -8.06 24.14 -0.48
N GLY A 854 -8.60 24.09 0.74
CA GLY A 854 -9.32 22.92 1.27
C GLY A 854 -10.55 22.48 0.45
N ASN A 855 -10.92 23.25 -0.58
CA ASN A 855 -12.05 22.97 -1.46
C ASN A 855 -11.68 22.85 -2.96
N GLY A 856 -10.41 23.04 -3.34
CA GLY A 856 -9.98 22.95 -4.73
C GLY A 856 -8.84 23.89 -5.13
N LEU A 857 -8.78 24.25 -6.42
CA LEU A 857 -7.78 25.13 -7.02
C LEU A 857 -8.40 26.47 -7.46
N PHE A 858 -7.74 27.57 -7.13
CA PHE A 858 -8.10 28.88 -7.66
C PHE A 858 -6.99 29.44 -8.52
N VAL A 859 -7.36 29.98 -9.69
CA VAL A 859 -6.43 30.55 -10.66
C VAL A 859 -6.84 31.98 -10.99
N SER A 860 -5.90 32.91 -10.87
CA SER A 860 -6.05 34.26 -11.41
C SER A 860 -5.19 34.41 -12.67
N SER A 861 -5.75 34.98 -13.73
CA SER A 861 -4.99 35.37 -14.93
C SER A 861 -4.26 36.70 -14.77
N ASP A 862 -4.69 37.52 -13.82
CA ASP A 862 -4.06 38.79 -13.46
C ASP A 862 -4.38 39.12 -11.99
N VAL A 863 -3.42 38.85 -11.11
CA VAL A 863 -3.57 39.14 -9.67
C VAL A 863 -3.59 40.64 -9.34
N HIS A 864 -3.15 41.50 -10.26
CA HIS A 864 -3.08 42.95 -10.03
C HIS A 864 -4.30 43.71 -10.58
N ALA A 865 -5.24 43.03 -11.22
CA ALA A 865 -6.51 43.63 -11.61
C ALA A 865 -7.27 44.15 -10.37
N ALA A 866 -8.09 45.19 -10.56
CA ALA A 866 -8.89 45.80 -9.51
C ALA A 866 -10.39 45.67 -9.82
N PRO A 867 -11.10 44.65 -9.28
CA PRO A 867 -10.62 43.60 -8.37
C PRO A 867 -9.94 42.43 -9.10
N ALA A 868 -9.07 41.70 -8.39
CA ALA A 868 -8.46 40.48 -8.90
C ALA A 868 -9.51 39.37 -9.01
N ILE A 869 -9.57 38.68 -10.15
CA ILE A 869 -10.54 37.60 -10.40
C ILE A 869 -9.84 36.26 -10.20
N TRP A 870 -10.33 35.47 -9.24
CA TRP A 870 -9.87 34.11 -8.97
C TRP A 870 -10.95 33.13 -9.42
N LYS A 871 -10.62 32.38 -10.47
CA LYS A 871 -11.45 31.36 -11.08
C LYS A 871 -11.27 30.02 -10.35
N PHE A 872 -12.37 29.35 -10.01
CA PHE A 872 -12.35 27.97 -9.54
C PHE A 872 -12.07 27.02 -10.72
N ASP A 873 -10.86 26.46 -10.80
CA ASP A 873 -10.32 25.84 -12.02
C ASP A 873 -10.15 24.32 -11.85
N ASP A 874 -11.25 23.68 -11.47
CA ASP A 874 -11.30 22.30 -10.99
C ASP A 874 -11.99 21.34 -11.99
N ASP A 875 -12.09 21.73 -13.26
CA ASP A 875 -12.58 20.80 -14.29
C ASP A 875 -11.67 19.56 -14.35
N GLY A 876 -12.25 18.39 -14.09
CA GLY A 876 -11.53 17.12 -14.00
C GLY A 876 -10.97 16.76 -12.62
N ILE A 877 -11.00 17.68 -11.66
CA ILE A 877 -10.62 17.42 -10.26
C ILE A 877 -11.87 17.00 -9.48
N GLU A 878 -11.81 15.85 -8.83
CA GLU A 878 -12.84 15.39 -7.90
C GLU A 878 -12.16 14.74 -6.70
N GLU A 879 -12.33 15.32 -5.52
CA GLU A 879 -11.63 14.90 -4.31
C GLU A 879 -12.57 14.65 -3.12
N SER A 880 -13.89 14.81 -3.31
CA SER A 880 -14.86 14.52 -2.26
C SER A 880 -14.82 13.06 -1.80
N VAL A 881 -15.16 12.87 -0.52
CA VAL A 881 -15.47 11.56 0.06
C VAL A 881 -16.98 11.35 0.06
N PRO A 882 -17.53 10.47 -0.79
CA PRO A 882 -18.97 10.20 -0.79
C PRO A 882 -19.35 9.34 0.40
N LEU A 883 -20.44 9.70 1.09
CA LEU A 883 -20.93 8.98 2.26
C LEU A 883 -22.18 8.14 1.95
N ASN A 884 -22.98 8.57 0.98
CA ASN A 884 -24.15 7.82 0.51
C ASN A 884 -24.63 8.34 -0.86
N LEU A 885 -25.47 7.55 -1.53
CA LEU A 885 -26.01 7.85 -2.86
C LEU A 885 -27.32 7.11 -3.08
N VAL A 886 -28.32 7.78 -3.63
CA VAL A 886 -29.58 7.16 -4.08
C VAL A 886 -29.91 7.56 -5.51
N SER A 887 -30.27 6.58 -6.35
CA SER A 887 -30.76 6.78 -7.71
C SER A 887 -32.28 6.61 -7.72
N ILE A 888 -33.02 7.71 -7.87
CA ILE A 888 -34.48 7.71 -7.78
C ILE A 888 -35.08 7.23 -9.11
N PRO A 889 -35.96 6.20 -9.13
CA PRO A 889 -36.68 5.80 -10.33
C PRO A 889 -37.52 6.95 -10.90
N GLY A 890 -37.33 7.26 -12.18
CA GLY A 890 -37.96 8.41 -12.86
C GLY A 890 -37.46 9.79 -12.39
N GLY A 891 -36.42 9.84 -11.55
CA GLY A 891 -35.97 11.05 -10.87
C GLY A 891 -34.44 11.25 -10.90
N PRO A 892 -33.92 12.18 -10.09
CA PRO A 892 -32.50 12.51 -10.04
C PRO A 892 -31.68 11.48 -9.25
N LEU A 893 -30.35 11.61 -9.36
CA LEU A 893 -29.41 11.02 -8.41
C LEU A 893 -29.20 12.02 -7.27
N ILE A 894 -29.24 11.57 -6.02
CA ILE A 894 -29.01 12.41 -4.83
C ILE A 894 -27.82 11.86 -4.06
N SER A 895 -26.81 12.69 -3.83
CA SER A 895 -25.61 12.31 -3.09
C SER A 895 -25.56 12.90 -1.68
N ALA A 896 -24.83 12.23 -0.80
CA ALA A 896 -24.38 12.73 0.49
C ALA A 896 -22.85 12.73 0.51
N ILE A 897 -22.24 13.85 0.86
CA ILE A 897 -20.80 14.07 0.72
C ILE A 897 -20.18 14.41 2.11
N GLY A 898 -18.91 14.09 2.31
CA GLY A 898 -18.10 14.55 3.45
C GLY A 898 -17.72 16.02 3.28
N ASP A 899 -17.65 16.80 4.37
CA ASP A 899 -17.39 18.26 4.42
C ASP A 899 -18.43 19.16 3.73
N TYR A 900 -19.06 18.67 2.67
CA TYR A 900 -20.15 19.29 1.93
C TYR A 900 -21.41 18.45 2.05
N ASP A 901 -22.58 19.09 2.08
CA ASP A 901 -23.83 18.39 2.38
C ASP A 901 -24.09 17.23 1.39
N GLY A 902 -24.04 17.56 0.10
CA GLY A 902 -24.37 16.66 -1.00
C GLY A 902 -25.16 17.40 -2.07
N PHE A 903 -25.52 16.69 -3.15
CA PHE A 903 -26.00 17.34 -4.37
C PHE A 903 -27.18 16.61 -4.98
N ARG A 904 -28.03 17.36 -5.70
CA ARG A 904 -29.14 16.83 -6.50
C ARG A 904 -28.77 16.86 -7.98
N HIS A 905 -28.36 15.71 -8.53
CA HIS A 905 -27.87 15.57 -9.90
C HIS A 905 -29.00 15.17 -10.85
N THR A 906 -29.42 16.10 -11.71
CA THR A 906 -30.33 15.81 -12.84
C THR A 906 -29.56 15.36 -14.09
N ASP A 907 -28.31 15.80 -14.22
CA ASP A 907 -27.34 15.32 -15.20
C ASP A 907 -25.99 15.19 -14.50
N VAL A 908 -25.51 13.97 -14.33
CA VAL A 908 -24.26 13.68 -13.61
C VAL A 908 -22.99 14.12 -14.37
N THR A 909 -23.15 14.64 -15.59
CA THR A 909 -22.06 15.21 -16.39
C THR A 909 -21.91 16.72 -16.22
N GLN A 910 -22.86 17.35 -15.53
CA GLN A 910 -22.89 18.79 -15.25
C GLN A 910 -22.79 19.02 -13.74
N TYR A 911 -22.18 20.14 -13.34
CA TYR A 911 -22.13 20.52 -11.93
C TYR A 911 -23.53 20.73 -11.37
N ALA A 912 -23.80 20.10 -10.23
CA ALA A 912 -25.13 20.09 -9.61
C ALA A 912 -25.22 21.05 -8.41
N PRO A 913 -26.42 21.57 -8.09
CA PRO A 913 -26.62 22.40 -6.91
C PRO A 913 -26.48 21.59 -5.62
N ILE A 914 -25.88 22.21 -4.60
CA ILE A 914 -25.78 21.65 -3.25
C ILE A 914 -27.14 21.68 -2.54
N HIS A 915 -27.38 20.72 -1.65
CA HIS A 915 -28.59 20.70 -0.82
C HIS A 915 -28.75 22.00 -0.02
N THR A 916 -29.96 22.56 -0.02
CA THR A 916 -30.27 23.77 0.75
C THR A 916 -31.52 23.52 1.61
N PRO A 917 -31.49 23.77 2.93
CA PRO A 917 -30.37 24.32 3.72
C PRO A 917 -29.18 23.36 3.87
N THR A 918 -27.95 23.89 3.90
CA THR A 918 -26.73 23.09 4.11
C THR A 918 -26.54 22.75 5.59
N MET A 919 -26.02 21.56 5.89
CA MET A 919 -25.70 21.13 7.26
C MET A 919 -24.23 20.71 7.47
N GLY A 920 -23.36 21.09 6.54
CA GLY A 920 -21.94 20.70 6.52
C GLY A 920 -21.77 19.32 5.91
N THR A 921 -22.12 18.27 6.63
CA THR A 921 -21.96 16.88 6.15
C THR A 921 -23.27 16.12 6.33
N THR A 922 -23.76 15.50 5.26
CA THR A 922 -24.83 14.49 5.34
C THR A 922 -24.21 13.10 5.45
N TRP A 923 -24.64 12.34 6.47
CA TRP A 923 -24.18 10.99 6.74
C TRP A 923 -25.20 9.94 6.28
N GLY A 924 -26.48 10.18 6.57
CA GLY A 924 -27.59 9.30 6.21
C GLY A 924 -28.39 9.89 5.06
N LEU A 925 -28.79 9.05 4.11
CA LEU A 925 -29.61 9.43 2.95
C LEU A 925 -30.40 8.21 2.49
N ASP A 926 -31.70 8.37 2.28
CA ASP A 926 -32.56 7.33 1.72
C ASP A 926 -33.79 7.93 1.02
N PHE A 927 -34.50 7.11 0.23
CA PHE A 927 -35.77 7.47 -0.42
C PHE A 927 -36.81 6.37 -0.24
N ALA A 928 -38.10 6.73 -0.27
CA ALA A 928 -39.19 5.77 -0.14
C ALA A 928 -39.50 5.06 -1.48
N ALA A 929 -39.32 3.74 -1.54
CA ALA A 929 -39.41 3.00 -2.81
C ALA A 929 -40.79 3.04 -3.50
N GLN A 930 -41.90 3.13 -2.76
CA GLN A 930 -43.26 3.26 -3.31
C GLN A 930 -43.74 4.71 -3.40
N GLN A 931 -43.03 5.65 -2.77
CA GLN A 931 -43.25 7.09 -2.89
C GLN A 931 -41.93 7.80 -3.20
N PRO A 932 -41.36 7.61 -4.41
CA PRO A 932 -40.00 8.06 -4.73
C PRO A 932 -39.78 9.58 -4.65
N SER A 933 -40.86 10.36 -4.52
CA SER A 933 -40.76 11.80 -4.21
C SER A 933 -40.31 12.09 -2.79
N VAL A 934 -40.46 11.15 -1.86
CA VAL A 934 -40.07 11.30 -0.45
C VAL A 934 -38.62 10.87 -0.24
N VAL A 935 -37.79 11.81 0.22
CA VAL A 935 -36.35 11.62 0.45
C VAL A 935 -35.99 12.21 1.80
N ALA A 936 -35.15 11.53 2.58
CA ALA A 936 -34.67 12.04 3.86
C ALA A 936 -33.15 12.04 3.93
N ARG A 937 -32.59 13.02 4.64
CA ARG A 937 -31.14 13.13 4.91
C ARG A 937 -30.86 13.48 6.37
N ALA A 938 -29.75 12.97 6.91
CA ALA A 938 -29.36 13.16 8.31
C ALA A 938 -27.89 13.56 8.46
N GLY A 939 -27.65 14.54 9.34
CA GLY A 939 -26.34 15.05 9.73
C GLY A 939 -26.47 15.81 11.06
N SER A 940 -26.14 17.11 11.10
CA SER A 940 -26.41 17.92 12.30
C SER A 940 -27.90 18.20 12.53
N ALA A 941 -28.74 17.91 11.54
CA ALA A 941 -30.20 17.88 11.60
C ALA A 941 -30.74 16.76 10.70
N ILE A 942 -32.05 16.50 10.76
CA ILE A 942 -32.75 15.64 9.79
C ILE A 942 -33.64 16.53 8.93
N TYR A 943 -33.61 16.30 7.62
CA TYR A 943 -34.51 16.96 6.66
C TYR A 943 -35.25 15.92 5.82
N LEU A 944 -36.52 16.22 5.56
CA LEU A 944 -37.41 15.46 4.70
C LEU A 944 -37.84 16.31 3.49
N SER A 945 -37.72 15.75 2.31
CA SER A 945 -38.24 16.29 1.05
C SER A 945 -39.42 15.43 0.61
N ARG A 946 -40.39 16.06 -0.07
CA ARG A 946 -41.52 15.40 -0.75
C ARG A 946 -41.54 15.67 -2.26
N ASP A 947 -40.46 16.21 -2.80
CA ASP A 947 -40.29 16.65 -4.18
C ASP A 947 -38.92 16.23 -4.76
N MET A 948 -38.41 15.07 -4.33
CA MET A 948 -37.12 14.51 -4.80
C MET A 948 -35.92 15.44 -4.54
N GLY A 949 -35.88 16.03 -3.35
CA GLY A 949 -34.77 16.86 -2.86
C GLY A 949 -34.72 18.28 -3.42
N VAL A 950 -35.80 18.78 -4.04
CA VAL A 950 -35.89 20.18 -4.50
C VAL A 950 -36.07 21.12 -3.31
N SER A 951 -36.96 20.78 -2.38
CA SER A 951 -37.15 21.50 -1.11
C SER A 951 -37.07 20.54 0.09
N TRP A 952 -36.68 21.09 1.23
CA TRP A 952 -36.38 20.33 2.44
C TRP A 952 -37.06 20.94 3.66
N ASN A 953 -37.85 20.13 4.37
CA ASN A 953 -38.43 20.47 5.67
C ASN A 953 -37.57 19.88 6.78
N LYS A 954 -37.21 20.71 7.75
CA LYS A 954 -36.43 20.26 8.91
C LYS A 954 -37.33 19.52 9.89
N ALA A 955 -36.91 18.36 10.37
CA ALA A 955 -37.56 17.67 11.49
C ALA A 955 -37.56 18.56 12.75
N ALA A 956 -38.65 18.60 13.51
CA ALA A 956 -38.74 19.46 14.69
C ALA A 956 -37.76 19.02 15.80
N THR A 957 -37.51 17.72 15.95
CA THR A 957 -36.58 17.15 16.93
C THR A 957 -35.66 16.10 16.32
N MET A 958 -34.56 15.79 17.01
CA MET A 958 -33.60 14.76 16.61
C MET A 958 -32.90 14.19 17.85
N HIS A 959 -32.75 12.87 17.93
CA HIS A 959 -31.98 12.22 19.00
C HIS A 959 -30.59 11.82 18.49
N GLY A 960 -29.55 12.47 19.02
CA GLY A 960 -28.19 12.31 18.49
C GLY A 960 -27.97 13.07 17.18
N THR A 961 -26.78 12.96 16.59
CA THR A 961 -26.44 13.62 15.32
C THR A 961 -25.74 12.63 14.38
N LYS A 962 -25.63 12.98 13.10
CA LYS A 962 -24.99 12.19 12.05
C LYS A 962 -25.64 10.81 11.89
N GLY A 963 -24.89 9.79 11.50
CA GLY A 963 -25.37 8.42 11.43
C GLY A 963 -26.22 8.12 10.19
N GLN A 964 -26.69 6.87 10.10
CA GLN A 964 -27.43 6.37 8.93
C GLN A 964 -28.94 6.44 9.19
N LEU A 965 -29.72 6.51 8.11
CA LEU A 965 -31.19 6.47 8.17
C LEU A 965 -31.76 5.52 7.12
N ALA A 966 -32.99 5.06 7.36
CA ALA A 966 -33.81 4.37 6.37
C ALA A 966 -35.22 4.98 6.32
N LEU A 967 -35.80 5.06 5.13
CA LEU A 967 -37.20 5.42 4.91
C LEU A 967 -38.02 4.18 4.56
N GLY A 968 -39.12 3.96 5.28
CA GLY A 968 -40.09 2.93 4.92
C GLY A 968 -40.57 3.11 3.48
N SER A 969 -40.93 2.01 2.81
CA SER A 969 -41.28 2.06 1.38
C SER A 969 -42.42 3.01 1.05
N ASP A 970 -43.35 3.25 1.99
CA ASP A 970 -44.45 4.21 1.87
C ASP A 970 -44.08 5.67 2.22
N GLY A 971 -42.86 5.92 2.71
CA GLY A 971 -42.39 7.23 3.14
C GLY A 971 -42.95 7.74 4.47
N ALA A 972 -43.68 6.91 5.22
CA ALA A 972 -44.29 7.30 6.50
C ALA A 972 -43.34 7.10 7.69
N THR A 973 -42.44 6.11 7.63
CA THR A 973 -41.55 5.74 8.73
C THR A 973 -40.12 6.17 8.47
N ILE A 974 -39.49 6.85 9.43
CA ILE A 974 -38.06 7.19 9.41
C ILE A 974 -37.37 6.44 10.55
N ILE A 975 -36.38 5.61 10.25
CA ILE A 975 -35.48 5.03 11.26
C ILE A 975 -34.15 5.76 11.19
N HIS A 976 -33.67 6.26 12.31
CA HIS A 976 -32.39 6.96 12.44
C HIS A 976 -31.49 6.25 13.46
N SER A 977 -30.27 5.91 13.03
CA SER A 977 -29.22 5.30 13.85
C SER A 977 -28.07 6.31 13.99
N PRO A 978 -28.03 7.13 15.05
CA PRO A 978 -27.04 8.19 15.21
C PRO A 978 -25.62 7.66 15.35
N GLU A 979 -24.62 8.41 14.90
CA GLU A 979 -23.22 8.01 15.04
C GLU A 979 -22.82 7.92 16.52
N HIS A 980 -22.07 6.88 16.89
CA HIS A 980 -21.62 6.59 18.25
C HIS A 980 -22.74 6.40 19.30
N SER A 981 -23.98 6.23 18.86
CA SER A 981 -25.11 5.87 19.72
C SER A 981 -25.27 4.35 19.77
N GLN A 982 -25.55 3.81 20.95
CA GLN A 982 -25.99 2.42 21.15
C GLN A 982 -27.51 2.29 21.01
N ARG A 983 -28.21 3.36 20.61
CA ARG A 983 -29.66 3.40 20.44
C ARG A 983 -30.02 3.98 19.08
N SER A 984 -30.99 3.36 18.43
CA SER A 984 -31.64 3.88 17.22
C SER A 984 -33.05 4.36 17.56
N PHE A 985 -33.61 5.20 16.71
CA PHE A 985 -34.90 5.85 16.93
C PHE A 985 -35.78 5.75 15.68
N VAL A 986 -37.09 5.65 15.86
CA VAL A 986 -38.08 5.64 14.80
C VAL A 986 -39.06 6.79 14.96
N SER A 987 -39.41 7.44 13.86
CA SER A 987 -40.44 8.48 13.76
C SER A 987 -41.49 8.09 12.71
N ARG A 988 -42.73 8.52 12.93
CA ARG A 988 -43.88 8.30 12.03
C ARG A 988 -44.63 9.58 11.66
N ASP A 989 -44.09 10.73 12.05
CA ASP A 989 -44.70 12.06 11.92
C ASP A 989 -43.76 13.04 11.21
N GLY A 990 -42.81 12.52 10.42
CA GLY A 990 -41.84 13.36 9.69
C GLY A 990 -40.67 13.86 10.53
N GLY A 991 -40.46 13.28 11.72
CA GLY A 991 -39.36 13.62 12.63
C GLY A 991 -39.75 14.55 13.78
N ASP A 992 -41.05 14.75 14.02
CA ASP A 992 -41.53 15.58 15.11
C ASP A 992 -41.38 14.88 16.47
N SER A 993 -41.69 13.58 16.52
CA SER A 993 -41.47 12.72 17.67
C SER A 993 -40.72 11.43 17.31
N TRP A 994 -40.00 10.89 18.30
CA TRP A 994 -39.12 9.73 18.14
C TRP A 994 -39.30 8.74 19.28
N THR A 995 -39.31 7.45 18.93
CA THR A 995 -39.34 6.34 19.89
C THR A 995 -38.07 5.51 19.74
N ALA A 996 -37.47 5.06 20.85
CA ALA A 996 -36.32 4.17 20.79
C ALA A 996 -36.68 2.83 20.13
N VAL A 997 -35.75 2.24 19.38
CA VAL A 997 -35.91 0.98 18.64
C VAL A 997 -35.09 -0.12 19.31
N PRO A 998 -35.69 -0.99 20.15
CA PRO A 998 -34.98 -2.10 20.76
C PRO A 998 -34.45 -3.09 19.70
N GLY A 999 -33.23 -3.57 19.92
CA GLY A 999 -32.61 -4.65 19.13
C GLY A 999 -31.87 -4.19 17.87
N LEU A 1000 -31.98 -2.92 17.45
CA LEU A 1000 -31.20 -2.37 16.34
C LEU A 1000 -29.83 -1.85 16.81
N ASP A 1001 -29.78 -1.23 17.98
CA ASP A 1001 -28.59 -0.77 18.72
C ASP A 1001 -27.53 -0.07 17.84
N GLY A 1002 -27.96 0.88 17.01
CA GLY A 1002 -27.07 1.69 16.17
C GLY A 1002 -26.66 1.05 14.84
N ALA A 1003 -27.08 -0.17 14.54
CA ALA A 1003 -26.82 -0.79 13.24
C ALA A 1003 -27.51 -0.01 12.10
N ARG A 1004 -26.96 -0.10 10.88
CA ARG A 1004 -27.47 0.58 9.69
C ARG A 1004 -28.78 -0.07 9.23
N PRO A 1005 -29.93 0.63 9.31
CA PRO A 1005 -31.20 0.11 8.83
C PRO A 1005 -31.28 0.19 7.30
N VAL A 1006 -32.02 -0.73 6.69
CA VAL A 1006 -32.39 -0.76 5.26
C VAL A 1006 -33.85 -1.15 5.16
N ALA A 1007 -34.65 -0.36 4.43
CA ALA A 1007 -36.08 -0.64 4.27
C ALA A 1007 -36.34 -1.71 3.20
N ASP A 1008 -37.42 -2.48 3.39
CA ASP A 1008 -37.95 -3.33 2.33
C ASP A 1008 -38.65 -2.47 1.26
N PRO A 1009 -38.42 -2.71 -0.04
CA PRO A 1009 -38.91 -1.84 -1.09
C PRO A 1009 -40.41 -2.03 -1.40
N ARG A 1010 -41.08 -3.00 -0.75
CA ARG A 1010 -42.52 -3.28 -0.96
C ARG A 1010 -43.33 -3.31 0.33
N ASP A 1011 -42.77 -3.87 1.40
CA ASP A 1011 -43.45 -4.02 2.68
C ASP A 1011 -43.00 -2.94 3.66
N ALA A 1012 -43.81 -1.89 3.84
CA ALA A 1012 -43.50 -0.77 4.73
C ALA A 1012 -43.34 -1.18 6.21
N ARG A 1013 -43.77 -2.38 6.60
CA ARG A 1013 -43.56 -2.91 7.95
C ARG A 1013 -42.20 -3.56 8.13
N ARG A 1014 -41.44 -3.78 7.06
CA ARG A 1014 -40.23 -4.61 7.09
C ARG A 1014 -38.96 -3.79 6.90
N PHE A 1015 -38.02 -4.00 7.79
CA PHE A 1015 -36.68 -3.40 7.75
C PHE A 1015 -35.63 -4.44 8.11
N TYR A 1016 -34.41 -4.23 7.63
CA TYR A 1016 -33.27 -5.11 7.79
C TYR A 1016 -32.07 -4.35 8.35
N ALA A 1017 -31.19 -5.05 9.05
CA ALA A 1017 -29.87 -4.56 9.40
C ALA A 1017 -28.91 -5.74 9.59
N VAL A 1018 -27.60 -5.46 9.58
CA VAL A 1018 -26.59 -6.41 10.05
C VAL A 1018 -25.84 -5.77 11.20
N ARG A 1019 -25.67 -6.54 12.28
CA ARG A 1019 -24.85 -6.17 13.42
C ARG A 1019 -23.92 -7.32 13.74
N GLU A 1020 -22.61 -7.09 13.62
CA GLU A 1020 -21.60 -8.15 13.68
C GLU A 1020 -21.97 -9.27 12.69
N ARG A 1021 -22.31 -10.47 13.17
CA ARG A 1021 -22.77 -11.60 12.35
C ARG A 1021 -24.28 -11.82 12.38
N SER A 1022 -25.03 -11.01 13.12
CA SER A 1022 -26.49 -11.17 13.23
C SER A 1022 -27.19 -10.40 12.10
N PHE A 1023 -28.04 -11.10 11.34
CA PHE A 1023 -28.98 -10.47 10.43
C PHE A 1023 -30.27 -10.15 11.20
N LEU A 1024 -30.56 -8.87 11.33
CA LEU A 1024 -31.67 -8.34 12.13
C LEU A 1024 -32.84 -7.99 11.22
N VAL A 1025 -34.06 -8.30 11.66
CA VAL A 1025 -35.30 -8.02 10.93
C VAL A 1025 -36.32 -7.36 11.85
N SER A 1026 -36.95 -6.30 11.36
CA SER A 1026 -38.19 -5.75 11.90
C SER A 1026 -39.37 -6.16 11.03
N ARG A 1027 -40.52 -6.45 11.66
CA ARG A 1027 -41.80 -6.80 10.99
C ARG A 1027 -42.97 -5.93 11.45
N ASP A 1028 -42.67 -4.87 12.19
CA ASP A 1028 -43.61 -3.97 12.88
C ASP A 1028 -43.39 -2.50 12.51
N GLY A 1029 -42.79 -2.25 11.35
CA GLY A 1029 -42.51 -0.91 10.86
C GLY A 1029 -41.40 -0.22 11.66
N GLY A 1030 -40.35 -0.97 12.01
CA GLY A 1030 -39.18 -0.44 12.69
C GLY A 1030 -39.34 -0.20 14.19
N ALA A 1031 -40.41 -0.70 14.82
CA ALA A 1031 -40.59 -0.53 16.27
C ALA A 1031 -39.65 -1.44 17.06
N THR A 1032 -39.42 -2.67 16.60
CA THR A 1032 -38.47 -3.62 17.20
C THR A 1032 -37.68 -4.38 16.14
N PHE A 1033 -36.47 -4.82 16.47
CA PHE A 1033 -35.65 -5.72 15.66
C PHE A 1033 -35.29 -6.99 16.44
N ALA A 1034 -35.32 -8.13 15.76
CA ALA A 1034 -34.85 -9.40 16.29
C ALA A 1034 -33.87 -10.06 15.31
N SER A 1035 -32.94 -10.86 15.84
CA SER A 1035 -32.06 -11.67 15.01
C SER A 1035 -32.86 -12.77 14.31
N ALA A 1036 -32.81 -12.79 12.98
CA ALA A 1036 -33.46 -13.82 12.16
C ALA A 1036 -32.47 -14.92 11.74
N ALA A 1037 -31.19 -14.59 11.58
CA ALA A 1037 -30.16 -15.54 11.20
C ALA A 1037 -28.76 -15.08 11.64
N THR A 1038 -27.82 -16.03 11.68
CA THR A 1038 -26.38 -15.78 11.88
C THR A 1038 -25.63 -16.02 10.58
N LEU A 1039 -24.94 -14.99 10.09
CA LEU A 1039 -24.11 -15.02 8.89
C LEU A 1039 -22.73 -15.58 9.23
N THR A 1040 -22.60 -16.91 9.30
CA THR A 1040 -21.37 -17.58 9.74
C THR A 1040 -20.15 -17.30 8.85
N ALA A 1041 -20.37 -17.05 7.56
CA ALA A 1041 -19.33 -16.67 6.59
C ALA A 1041 -18.87 -15.20 6.73
N ALA A 1042 -19.59 -14.35 7.46
CA ALA A 1042 -19.14 -12.98 7.73
C ALA A 1042 -17.87 -12.97 8.61
N PRO A 1043 -16.96 -11.99 8.43
CA PRO A 1043 -15.85 -11.81 9.35
C PRO A 1043 -16.33 -11.58 10.79
N PRO A 1044 -15.57 -12.03 11.81
CA PRO A 1044 -15.93 -11.78 13.20
C PRO A 1044 -15.72 -10.31 13.58
N GLY A 1045 -16.36 -9.87 14.66
CA GLY A 1045 -16.18 -8.53 15.22
C GLY A 1045 -16.94 -7.42 14.48
N ASP A 1046 -16.39 -6.21 14.49
CA ASP A 1046 -17.03 -4.98 13.98
C ASP A 1046 -16.84 -4.76 12.47
N ALA A 1047 -16.20 -5.69 11.75
CA ALA A 1047 -15.93 -5.57 10.31
C ALA A 1047 -17.20 -5.36 9.48
N MET A 1048 -18.32 -5.93 9.92
CA MET A 1048 -19.63 -5.80 9.27
C MET A 1048 -20.33 -4.47 9.55
N ALA A 1049 -19.83 -3.62 10.47
CA ALA A 1049 -20.43 -2.32 10.76
C ALA A 1049 -20.39 -1.36 9.56
N ARG A 1050 -19.46 -1.57 8.63
CA ARG A 1050 -19.33 -0.77 7.39
C ARG A 1050 -20.05 -1.39 6.18
N ALA A 1051 -20.38 -2.67 6.25
CA ALA A 1051 -20.99 -3.39 5.14
C ALA A 1051 -22.36 -2.81 4.79
N VAL A 1052 -22.62 -2.62 3.50
CA VAL A 1052 -23.88 -2.06 3.02
C VAL A 1052 -24.74 -3.17 2.42
N ILE A 1053 -25.73 -3.63 3.18
CA ILE A 1053 -26.72 -4.60 2.69
C ILE A 1053 -27.72 -3.90 1.76
N ARG A 1054 -28.28 -4.64 0.80
CA ARG A 1054 -29.22 -4.10 -0.18
C ARG A 1054 -30.46 -4.96 -0.32
N ALA A 1055 -31.63 -4.37 -0.15
CA ALA A 1055 -32.90 -4.98 -0.54
C ALA A 1055 -33.12 -4.76 -2.06
N VAL A 1056 -33.66 -5.77 -2.75
CA VAL A 1056 -33.81 -5.75 -4.22
C VAL A 1056 -35.02 -4.92 -4.63
N PRO A 1057 -34.86 -3.88 -5.47
CA PRO A 1057 -35.98 -3.05 -5.93
C PRO A 1057 -37.17 -3.88 -6.44
N GLY A 1058 -38.36 -3.55 -5.93
CA GLY A 1058 -39.61 -4.20 -6.34
C GLY A 1058 -39.88 -5.60 -5.78
N ARG A 1059 -38.99 -6.15 -4.92
CA ARG A 1059 -39.11 -7.52 -4.38
C ARG A 1059 -39.02 -7.49 -2.86
N SER A 1060 -40.07 -7.94 -2.17
CA SER A 1060 -40.07 -8.03 -0.70
C SER A 1060 -39.30 -9.26 -0.23
N GLY A 1061 -38.49 -9.12 0.82
CA GLY A 1061 -37.73 -10.24 1.41
C GLY A 1061 -36.45 -10.63 0.67
N ASP A 1062 -36.16 -10.03 -0.48
CA ASP A 1062 -34.96 -10.31 -1.29
C ASP A 1062 -33.84 -9.34 -0.89
N VAL A 1063 -32.83 -9.83 -0.16
CA VAL A 1063 -31.75 -9.02 0.43
C VAL A 1063 -30.39 -9.65 0.16
N TRP A 1064 -29.45 -8.83 -0.28
CA TRP A 1064 -28.07 -9.21 -0.58
C TRP A 1064 -27.12 -8.59 0.44
N VAL A 1065 -26.17 -9.40 0.92
CA VAL A 1065 -25.25 -9.08 2.00
C VAL A 1065 -23.82 -9.32 1.54
N PRO A 1066 -23.00 -8.27 1.34
CA PRO A 1066 -21.57 -8.44 1.06
C PRO A 1066 -20.85 -8.92 2.33
N LEU A 1067 -20.08 -10.01 2.23
CA LEU A 1067 -19.42 -10.68 3.37
C LEU A 1067 -17.89 -10.61 3.32
N TYR A 1068 -17.32 -9.71 2.53
CA TYR A 1068 -15.88 -9.66 2.26
C TYR A 1068 -15.38 -11.02 1.76
N ASP A 1069 -14.37 -11.62 2.40
CA ASP A 1069 -13.81 -12.93 2.01
C ASP A 1069 -14.81 -14.10 2.21
N GLY A 1070 -15.95 -13.85 2.88
CA GLY A 1070 -17.09 -14.77 2.92
C GLY A 1070 -17.94 -14.79 1.65
N GLY A 1071 -17.57 -14.02 0.62
CA GLY A 1071 -18.31 -13.90 -0.63
C GLY A 1071 -19.53 -13.00 -0.53
N LEU A 1072 -20.60 -13.36 -1.22
CA LEU A 1072 -21.86 -12.61 -1.27
C LEU A 1072 -23.00 -13.55 -0.89
N ALA A 1073 -23.81 -13.17 0.08
CA ALA A 1073 -24.98 -13.95 0.51
C ALA A 1073 -26.28 -13.28 0.08
N ARG A 1074 -27.30 -14.10 -0.18
CA ARG A 1074 -28.65 -13.66 -0.55
C ARG A 1074 -29.69 -14.43 0.26
N THR A 1075 -30.70 -13.71 0.71
CA THR A 1075 -31.97 -14.28 1.19
C THR A 1075 -33.09 -13.83 0.25
N VAL A 1076 -34.11 -14.67 0.07
CA VAL A 1076 -35.33 -14.35 -0.69
C VAL A 1076 -36.60 -14.44 0.18
N ASP A 1077 -36.46 -14.81 1.45
CA ASP A 1077 -37.54 -15.05 2.41
C ASP A 1077 -37.50 -14.07 3.59
N GLY A 1078 -36.75 -12.97 3.45
CA GLY A 1078 -36.61 -11.94 4.47
C GLY A 1078 -35.72 -12.36 5.64
N GLY A 1079 -34.71 -13.20 5.38
CA GLY A 1079 -33.66 -13.57 6.33
C GLY A 1079 -33.89 -14.89 7.08
N ALA A 1080 -34.88 -15.70 6.70
CA ALA A 1080 -35.07 -17.01 7.31
C ALA A 1080 -34.04 -18.03 6.79
N THR A 1081 -33.66 -17.93 5.51
CA THR A 1081 -32.57 -18.71 4.92
C THR A 1081 -31.65 -17.82 4.08
N PHE A 1082 -30.37 -18.22 4.01
CA PHE A 1082 -29.34 -17.56 3.20
C PHE A 1082 -28.64 -18.57 2.29
N ALA A 1083 -28.41 -18.18 1.05
CA ALA A 1083 -27.57 -18.89 0.10
C ALA A 1083 -26.38 -18.02 -0.32
N GLY A 1084 -25.21 -18.63 -0.50
CA GLY A 1084 -24.07 -17.97 -1.15
C GLY A 1084 -24.35 -17.80 -2.64
N VAL A 1085 -23.93 -16.67 -3.21
CA VAL A 1085 -23.99 -16.42 -4.65
C VAL A 1085 -22.82 -17.13 -5.33
N PRO A 1086 -23.07 -18.11 -6.22
CA PRO A 1086 -22.02 -18.92 -6.82
C PRO A 1086 -20.96 -18.08 -7.53
N GLY A 1087 -19.71 -18.50 -7.42
CA GLY A 1087 -18.58 -17.85 -8.08
C GLY A 1087 -18.07 -16.57 -7.41
N VAL A 1088 -18.73 -16.02 -6.39
CA VAL A 1088 -18.27 -14.80 -5.71
C VAL A 1088 -17.42 -15.13 -4.48
N ARG A 1089 -16.10 -14.97 -4.60
CA ARG A 1089 -15.12 -15.24 -3.53
C ARG A 1089 -14.89 -14.06 -2.58
N TYR A 1090 -15.12 -12.85 -3.06
CA TYR A 1090 -15.00 -11.62 -2.27
C TYR A 1090 -16.10 -10.64 -2.65
N ALA A 1091 -16.75 -10.00 -1.68
CA ALA A 1091 -17.68 -8.90 -1.94
C ALA A 1091 -17.53 -7.79 -0.90
N ALA A 1092 -17.10 -6.60 -1.33
CA ALA A 1092 -17.06 -5.42 -0.48
C ALA A 1092 -18.35 -4.60 -0.57
N ALA A 1093 -18.97 -4.57 -1.75
CA ALA A 1093 -20.15 -3.76 -2.01
C ALA A 1093 -21.02 -4.39 -3.10
N VAL A 1094 -22.34 -4.28 -2.94
CA VAL A 1094 -23.33 -4.71 -3.93
C VAL A 1094 -24.35 -3.60 -4.15
N GLY A 1095 -24.90 -3.52 -5.35
CA GLY A 1095 -25.93 -2.55 -5.72
C GLY A 1095 -26.81 -3.05 -6.87
N PHE A 1096 -27.94 -2.38 -7.07
CA PHE A 1096 -28.89 -2.71 -8.14
C PHE A 1096 -29.12 -1.50 -9.02
N GLY A 1097 -29.36 -1.74 -10.31
CA GLY A 1097 -29.82 -0.73 -11.27
C GLY A 1097 -30.91 -1.27 -12.18
N LYS A 1098 -31.26 -0.47 -13.19
CA LYS A 1098 -32.27 -0.84 -14.20
C LYS A 1098 -31.96 -2.21 -14.80
N ALA A 1099 -32.98 -3.05 -14.92
CA ALA A 1099 -32.87 -4.37 -15.55
C ALA A 1099 -32.39 -4.25 -16.99
N ALA A 1100 -31.68 -5.28 -17.47
CA ALA A 1100 -31.36 -5.40 -18.89
C ALA A 1100 -32.66 -5.49 -19.70
N PRO A 1101 -32.68 -5.01 -20.96
CA PRO A 1101 -33.83 -5.22 -21.84
C PRO A 1101 -34.24 -6.70 -21.88
N GLY A 1102 -35.50 -6.99 -21.54
CA GLY A 1102 -36.04 -8.34 -21.50
C GLY A 1102 -35.70 -9.17 -20.25
N ALA A 1103 -34.98 -8.63 -19.27
CA ALA A 1103 -34.71 -9.30 -17.99
C ALA A 1103 -35.72 -8.88 -16.90
N ASP A 1104 -36.17 -9.85 -16.10
CA ASP A 1104 -37.14 -9.64 -15.01
C ASP A 1104 -36.48 -9.36 -13.64
N PHE A 1105 -35.15 -9.37 -13.59
CA PHE A 1105 -34.37 -9.10 -12.38
C PHE A 1105 -33.55 -7.81 -12.56
N PRO A 1106 -33.48 -6.91 -11.55
CA PRO A 1106 -32.61 -5.73 -11.60
C PRO A 1106 -31.16 -6.11 -11.89
N THR A 1107 -30.45 -5.30 -12.67
CA THR A 1107 -29.03 -5.54 -12.93
C THR A 1107 -28.27 -5.46 -11.62
N VAL A 1108 -27.47 -6.48 -11.31
CA VAL A 1108 -26.64 -6.52 -10.09
C VAL A 1108 -25.25 -6.00 -10.41
N TYR A 1109 -24.75 -5.12 -9.55
CA TYR A 1109 -23.39 -4.62 -9.60
C TYR A 1109 -22.65 -4.99 -8.32
N LEU A 1110 -21.39 -5.37 -8.46
CA LEU A 1110 -20.56 -5.91 -7.38
C LEU A 1110 -19.17 -5.30 -7.47
N TRP A 1111 -18.69 -4.70 -6.37
CA TRP A 1111 -17.25 -4.61 -6.15
C TRP A 1111 -16.79 -5.85 -5.39
N GLY A 1112 -16.02 -6.71 -6.04
CA GLY A 1112 -15.73 -8.05 -5.53
C GLY A 1112 -14.65 -8.78 -6.31
N ALA A 1113 -14.50 -10.08 -6.03
CA ALA A 1113 -13.72 -11.01 -6.84
C ALA A 1113 -14.61 -12.20 -7.24
N VAL A 1114 -14.62 -12.52 -8.53
CA VAL A 1114 -15.42 -13.59 -9.12
C VAL A 1114 -14.53 -14.68 -9.70
N ASP A 1115 -15.00 -15.93 -9.71
CA ASP A 1115 -14.32 -17.08 -10.32
C ASP A 1115 -14.10 -16.87 -11.82
N GLY A 1116 -12.98 -17.41 -12.33
CA GLY A 1116 -12.57 -17.24 -13.72
C GLY A 1116 -11.98 -15.85 -14.07
N ALA A 1117 -12.06 -14.86 -13.18
CA ALA A 1117 -11.50 -13.51 -13.38
C ALA A 1117 -10.09 -13.30 -12.77
N GLY A 1118 -9.37 -14.39 -12.44
CA GLY A 1118 -8.08 -14.34 -11.72
C GLY A 1118 -8.25 -13.93 -10.25
N ASP A 1119 -7.26 -13.24 -9.67
CA ASP A 1119 -7.39 -12.60 -8.36
C ASP A 1119 -8.07 -11.21 -8.43
N GLY A 1120 -8.37 -10.76 -9.65
CA GLY A 1120 -8.72 -9.39 -10.02
C GLY A 1120 -9.99 -8.89 -9.35
N ARG A 1121 -9.81 -8.25 -8.19
CA ARG A 1121 -10.86 -7.46 -7.57
C ARG A 1121 -11.24 -6.31 -8.50
N GLY A 1122 -12.53 -6.03 -8.60
CA GLY A 1122 -13.00 -4.98 -9.48
C GLY A 1122 -14.51 -4.86 -9.46
N MET A 1123 -15.02 -4.09 -10.42
CA MET A 1123 -16.45 -3.90 -10.64
C MET A 1123 -16.97 -4.94 -11.62
N PHE A 1124 -17.98 -5.68 -11.20
CA PHE A 1124 -18.66 -6.70 -11.98
C PHE A 1124 -20.15 -6.36 -12.15
N ARG A 1125 -20.73 -6.83 -13.25
CA ARG A 1125 -22.14 -6.71 -13.58
C ARG A 1125 -22.74 -8.09 -13.86
N SER A 1126 -23.91 -8.36 -13.31
CA SER A 1126 -24.74 -9.52 -13.63
C SER A 1126 -26.13 -9.06 -14.09
N THR A 1127 -26.63 -9.65 -15.18
CA THR A 1127 -27.96 -9.36 -15.75
C THR A 1127 -28.93 -10.54 -15.60
N ASP A 1128 -28.51 -11.60 -14.90
CA ASP A 1128 -29.22 -12.87 -14.73
C ASP A 1128 -29.40 -13.24 -13.25
N GLY A 1129 -29.41 -12.25 -12.36
CA GLY A 1129 -29.65 -12.45 -10.94
C GLY A 1129 -28.47 -13.07 -10.17
N GLY A 1130 -27.24 -12.90 -10.67
CA GLY A 1130 -25.99 -13.33 -10.05
C GLY A 1130 -25.48 -14.69 -10.53
N ALA A 1131 -26.07 -15.27 -11.58
CA ALA A 1131 -25.65 -16.56 -12.12
C ALA A 1131 -24.36 -16.44 -12.95
N SER A 1132 -24.19 -15.34 -13.68
CA SER A 1132 -22.95 -15.00 -14.39
C SER A 1132 -22.55 -13.55 -14.16
N TRP A 1133 -21.26 -13.28 -14.31
CA TRP A 1133 -20.67 -11.97 -14.05
C TRP A 1133 -19.73 -11.54 -15.16
N LEU A 1134 -19.80 -10.25 -15.49
CA LEU A 1134 -18.92 -9.58 -16.43
C LEU A 1134 -18.13 -8.52 -15.69
N ARG A 1135 -16.79 -8.55 -15.77
CA ARG A 1135 -15.97 -7.44 -15.28
C ARG A 1135 -16.19 -6.22 -16.18
N ILE A 1136 -16.56 -5.09 -15.57
CA ILE A 1136 -16.88 -3.83 -16.26
C ILE A 1136 -15.93 -2.69 -15.92
N ASN A 1137 -14.95 -2.91 -15.04
CA ASN A 1137 -13.77 -2.05 -14.95
C ASN A 1137 -12.52 -2.75 -15.51
N ASP A 1138 -11.41 -2.02 -15.53
CA ASP A 1138 -10.09 -2.52 -15.86
C ASP A 1138 -9.06 -2.09 -14.80
N ASP A 1139 -7.81 -2.51 -14.96
CA ASP A 1139 -6.76 -2.22 -13.98
C ASP A 1139 -6.35 -0.74 -13.96
N ARG A 1140 -6.75 0.06 -14.95
CA ARG A 1140 -6.54 1.52 -14.99
C ARG A 1140 -7.65 2.29 -14.28
N HIS A 1141 -8.76 1.65 -13.93
CA HIS A 1141 -9.95 2.27 -13.33
C HIS A 1141 -10.38 1.50 -12.07
N GLN A 1142 -9.63 1.68 -10.99
CA GLN A 1142 -9.83 1.02 -9.68
C GLN A 1142 -10.09 1.98 -8.51
N TYR A 1143 -9.60 3.22 -8.58
CA TYR A 1143 -9.94 4.34 -7.67
C TYR A 1143 -9.68 4.12 -6.17
N GLY A 1144 -8.82 3.16 -5.81
CA GLY A 1144 -8.63 2.72 -4.43
C GLY A 1144 -9.79 1.91 -3.87
N GLY A 1145 -10.70 1.44 -4.73
CA GLY A 1145 -11.92 0.72 -4.39
C GLY A 1145 -13.06 1.60 -3.86
N PRO A 1146 -14.09 0.97 -3.25
CA PRO A 1146 -15.27 1.65 -2.74
C PRO A 1146 -15.04 2.64 -1.58
N GLY A 1147 -13.81 2.76 -1.09
CA GLY A 1147 -13.43 3.71 -0.04
C GLY A 1147 -14.27 3.63 1.23
N ASP A 1148 -14.55 4.79 1.82
CA ASP A 1148 -15.06 4.88 3.17
C ASP A 1148 -16.50 4.38 3.34
N ALA A 1149 -17.36 4.69 2.36
CA ALA A 1149 -18.79 4.39 2.42
C ALA A 1149 -19.17 3.02 1.86
N GLN A 1150 -18.26 2.37 1.13
CA GLN A 1150 -18.42 1.03 0.57
C GLN A 1150 -19.74 0.83 -0.20
N PHE A 1151 -20.18 1.83 -0.97
CA PHE A 1151 -21.39 1.69 -1.78
C PHE A 1151 -21.09 1.43 -3.25
N VAL A 1152 -21.96 0.61 -3.84
CA VAL A 1152 -22.22 0.52 -5.27
C VAL A 1152 -23.72 0.76 -5.47
N VAL A 1153 -24.08 1.57 -6.46
CA VAL A 1153 -25.46 1.91 -6.80
C VAL A 1153 -25.60 1.87 -8.32
N GLY A 1154 -26.49 1.03 -8.85
CA GLY A 1154 -26.83 1.07 -10.26
C GLY A 1154 -27.80 2.21 -10.54
N ASP A 1155 -27.76 2.78 -11.75
CA ASP A 1155 -28.73 3.79 -12.15
C ASP A 1155 -30.11 3.14 -12.33
N ALA A 1156 -31.14 3.68 -11.68
CA ALA A 1156 -32.51 3.19 -11.77
C ALA A 1156 -33.17 3.47 -13.13
N ASN A 1157 -32.62 4.42 -13.90
CA ASN A 1157 -33.23 4.98 -15.10
C ASN A 1157 -32.53 4.53 -16.39
N THR A 1158 -31.23 4.22 -16.30
CA THR A 1158 -30.37 3.91 -17.45
C THR A 1158 -29.67 2.57 -17.26
N PHE A 1159 -29.95 1.61 -18.13
CA PHE A 1159 -29.32 0.29 -18.08
C PHE A 1159 -27.80 0.40 -18.25
N GLY A 1160 -27.05 -0.44 -17.53
CA GLY A 1160 -25.60 -0.54 -17.61
C GLY A 1160 -24.83 0.53 -16.83
N VAL A 1161 -25.48 1.63 -16.40
CA VAL A 1161 -24.81 2.69 -15.63
C VAL A 1161 -24.71 2.29 -14.16
N VAL A 1162 -23.52 2.50 -13.58
CA VAL A 1162 -23.22 2.21 -12.18
C VAL A 1162 -22.42 3.35 -11.56
N TYR A 1163 -22.64 3.59 -10.27
CA TYR A 1163 -21.95 4.56 -9.44
C TYR A 1163 -21.26 3.86 -8.27
N MET A 1164 -20.07 4.32 -7.90
CA MET A 1164 -19.29 3.78 -6.79
C MET A 1164 -18.70 4.91 -5.93
N SER A 1165 -18.72 4.75 -4.61
CA SER A 1165 -17.95 5.62 -3.71
C SER A 1165 -16.46 5.39 -3.88
N THR A 1166 -15.64 6.34 -3.41
CA THR A 1166 -14.18 6.22 -3.41
C THR A 1166 -13.62 6.83 -2.11
N ALA A 1167 -12.33 6.66 -1.85
CA ALA A 1167 -11.67 7.24 -0.68
C ALA A 1167 -11.32 8.74 -0.84
N GLY A 1168 -11.44 9.29 -2.05
CA GLY A 1168 -11.01 10.67 -2.36
C GLY A 1168 -11.03 11.01 -3.85
N ARG A 1169 -11.83 10.33 -4.66
CA ARG A 1169 -11.99 10.55 -6.11
C ARG A 1169 -13.43 10.94 -6.48
N GLY A 1170 -14.19 11.44 -5.50
CA GLY A 1170 -15.62 11.70 -5.64
C GLY A 1170 -16.42 10.42 -5.88
N ILE A 1171 -17.56 10.56 -6.56
CA ILE A 1171 -18.38 9.43 -6.99
C ILE A 1171 -18.00 9.09 -8.43
N VAL A 1172 -17.54 7.88 -8.68
CA VAL A 1172 -17.18 7.43 -10.03
C VAL A 1172 -18.35 6.73 -10.70
N ALA A 1173 -18.55 7.02 -11.98
CA ALA A 1173 -19.59 6.44 -12.83
C ALA A 1173 -18.97 5.61 -13.94
N GLY A 1174 -19.44 4.37 -14.09
CA GLY A 1174 -19.14 3.49 -15.21
C GLY A 1174 -20.34 3.41 -16.15
N ARG A 1175 -20.12 3.52 -17.46
CA ARG A 1175 -21.16 3.38 -18.49
C ARG A 1175 -20.67 2.47 -19.62
N PRO A 1176 -21.53 1.65 -20.24
CA PRO A 1176 -21.16 0.92 -21.45
C PRO A 1176 -20.65 1.91 -22.52
N ALA A 1177 -19.52 1.62 -23.15
CA ALA A 1177 -19.05 2.41 -24.27
C ALA A 1177 -20.07 2.30 -25.42
N ALA A 1178 -20.29 3.40 -26.15
CA ALA A 1178 -21.12 3.34 -27.35
C ALA A 1178 -20.51 2.32 -28.32
N SER A 1179 -21.27 1.29 -28.69
CA SER A 1179 -20.91 0.43 -29.81
C SER A 1179 -20.80 1.34 -31.04
N THR A 1180 -19.63 1.42 -31.65
CA THR A 1180 -19.52 1.83 -33.05
C THR A 1180 -20.34 0.82 -33.85
N MET A 1181 -21.60 1.17 -34.11
CA MET A 1181 -22.42 0.50 -35.10
C MET A 1181 -21.73 0.73 -36.44
N THR A 1182 -20.99 -0.28 -36.89
CA THR A 1182 -20.72 -0.48 -38.31
C THR A 1182 -22.05 -0.92 -38.90
N GLY A 1183 -22.77 0.06 -39.45
CA GLY A 1183 -23.91 -0.19 -40.32
C GLY A 1183 -23.44 -0.10 -41.77
N ASP A 1184 -23.85 -1.10 -42.54
CA ASP A 1184 -23.86 -1.12 -44.00
C ASP A 1184 -24.40 0.19 -44.63
#